data_AF-A0A502IKS6-F1
#
_entry.id   AF-A0A502IKS6-F1
#
_cell.length_a   1.000
_cell.length_b   1.000
_cell.length_c   1.000
_cell.angle_alpha   90.00
_cell.angle_beta   90.00
_cell.angle_gamma   90.00
#
_symmetry.space_group_name_H-M   'P 1'
#
loop_
_entity.id
_entity.type
_entity.pdbx_description
1 polymer ?
#
loop_
_entity_poly.entity_id
_entity_poly.type
_entity_poly.pdbx_seq_one_letter_code
_entity_poly.pdbx_strand_id
1 'polypeptide(L)'
;MSTGLLEQRANYPHSQYEYGPAKGYADADADGRKEIDCSGLLYRMLKDAGYSIPYLTTGQLNVDVTHFNVIPLASVEPGDIALWINFHGHTGVVEDINSVRTAGNFFGSQSSSGPKSAKYGHLSGYWPMPEKFLRPKAQYRTGAQPMPAAAPAPAPAPAGPAPLMNFQYPFRKADGKQFANGEEVYAALESETSGHYLLGSNKFWHGGIHITNASAPQCVLNEPIRCMADGEVVAYRLNEDYLESTFGNNEKKLKYSSSFCLVRHEYKSAPNPEEGPNKGKQNKLAFFSLYMHLLPYERYPLAPEETPKPVVTMNFGDYKGYDKAPWIPGAVSYGLIKKDTKLEILDQAVNGAKAYAKGKILVGSVKSGSNKTRIVGDEIWFAYKENDAPYQNSNHKSIWTADKVPERLRPNYWQGKVKATAANKLDLYTAPATLQNGQPIGARCGNKQLIPTSVVEFDSKEVLNLIVEGKLRRMAKCVMVSGGLAAAGSVPESFWTCIESSAEYHMVDWTSLMPSSFDSVETASTGIKAGDPIGYLGKTENLLNESGVTDSKFQAHIEIFTAEADVKDFLDNLAGLKTGKQYLHLPIGTKLKNKAPAIGTTEPLKREHAIDLTKAPVIKEGPDDWYEVRVVGEDLPISGLIKKSEAVIITQHDWTKLGFHVVEESNATADGFLDPEDMPQFFKDLFNKIDKNGNGDVDPGELADALKDADTRDRWSKLIARHPTEWKFKANNAKWSRLDKILEAAPKSLMHEKERINNYVFWEEPPIKAVVNSDLVWHFHPIALLDNFMSQSVYIDVERFVAMYAEQHVSFQAESPALSAKSKENLREIVKNINIYVDKNREILTIYELSYMFATARHEAYNYTIAEYFSAAPEIGPVSYFDKYDPVLATSAAHRERAVGNGNTAQGDGFKYRGRGLVHLTWKNNYQKAKDYFGIDFVGSPEEAAGFKNSVPIMIWGMKEGIFTNQKLGTYVNNTTKDYQGARKVINGSDQKVLIASYATKFEAILRATSVAPETR
;
A
#
# COMPACT_ATOMS: atom_id res chain seq x y z
N MET A 1 23.80 -13.23 18.77
CA MET A 1 23.65 -14.65 18.35
C MET A 1 22.93 -15.39 19.45
N SER A 2 21.75 -16.00 19.18
CA SER A 2 21.03 -16.83 20.18
C SER A 2 21.86 -18.07 20.52
N THR A 3 21.92 -18.45 21.80
CA THR A 3 22.56 -19.70 22.22
C THR A 3 21.80 -20.92 21.73
N GLY A 4 20.53 -20.79 21.33
CA GLY A 4 19.66 -21.89 20.92
C GLY A 4 19.06 -22.67 22.10
N LEU A 5 19.35 -22.26 23.34
CA LEU A 5 18.95 -22.94 24.56
C LEU A 5 17.49 -22.70 24.92
N LEU A 6 16.98 -21.47 24.83
CA LEU A 6 15.59 -21.16 25.18
C LEU A 6 14.59 -21.85 24.25
N GLU A 7 14.97 -22.03 22.99
CA GLU A 7 14.19 -22.73 21.98
C GLU A 7 13.99 -24.21 22.35
N GLN A 8 14.88 -24.79 23.17
CA GLN A 8 14.74 -26.18 23.65
C GLN A 8 13.75 -26.34 24.80
N ARG A 9 13.25 -25.25 25.40
CA ARG A 9 12.34 -25.31 26.56
C ARG A 9 11.12 -26.21 26.30
N ALA A 10 10.57 -26.15 25.09
CA ALA A 10 9.41 -26.95 24.69
C ALA A 10 9.66 -28.48 24.72
N ASN A 11 10.91 -28.91 24.60
CA ASN A 11 11.30 -30.33 24.63
C ASN A 11 11.38 -30.90 26.06
N TYR A 12 11.32 -30.03 27.08
CA TYR A 12 11.43 -30.40 28.49
C TYR A 12 10.20 -29.93 29.30
N PRO A 13 8.97 -30.38 28.95
CA PRO A 13 7.78 -29.98 29.68
C PRO A 13 7.76 -30.61 31.08
N HIS A 14 7.34 -29.82 32.07
CA HIS A 14 7.17 -30.27 33.46
C HIS A 14 6.33 -31.56 33.60
N SER A 15 5.36 -31.79 32.71
CA SER A 15 4.51 -32.98 32.74
C SER A 15 5.23 -34.29 32.41
N GLN A 16 6.40 -34.24 31.76
CA GLN A 16 7.17 -35.43 31.36
C GLN A 16 8.45 -35.64 32.17
N TYR A 17 8.82 -34.64 32.98
CA TYR A 17 10.08 -34.64 33.72
C TYR A 17 9.86 -34.18 35.15
N GLU A 18 10.62 -34.76 36.06
CA GLU A 18 10.72 -34.31 37.43
C GLU A 18 12.16 -34.22 37.92
N TYR A 19 12.35 -33.68 39.11
CA TYR A 19 13.70 -33.49 39.63
C TYR A 19 14.22 -34.77 40.25
N GLY A 20 15.37 -35.25 39.76
CA GLY A 20 16.03 -36.41 40.32
C GLY A 20 17.48 -36.52 39.83
N PRO A 21 18.28 -37.43 40.42
CA PRO A 21 19.71 -37.56 40.13
C PRO A 21 20.02 -38.08 38.72
N ALA A 22 19.03 -38.62 38.01
CA ALA A 22 19.23 -39.05 36.63
C ALA A 22 19.36 -37.86 35.67
N LYS A 23 19.97 -38.09 34.50
CA LYS A 23 20.23 -37.05 33.48
C LYS A 23 19.08 -36.93 32.46
N GLY A 24 17.84 -37.15 32.88
CA GLY A 24 16.64 -37.13 32.04
C GLY A 24 16.43 -38.37 31.16
N TYR A 25 17.15 -39.47 31.39
CA TYR A 25 17.06 -40.70 30.56
C TYR A 25 16.15 -41.76 31.17
N ALA A 26 16.02 -41.77 32.51
CA ALA A 26 15.34 -42.81 33.25
C ALA A 26 14.21 -42.19 34.07
N ASP A 27 13.15 -42.98 34.18
CA ASP A 27 12.07 -42.82 35.16
C ASP A 27 12.41 -43.85 36.25
N ALA A 28 12.98 -43.38 37.37
CA ALA A 28 13.63 -44.26 38.34
C ALA A 28 12.64 -44.81 39.39
N ASP A 29 11.54 -44.11 39.64
CA ASP A 29 10.47 -44.51 40.55
C ASP A 29 9.20 -45.00 39.83
N ALA A 30 9.22 -45.01 38.49
CA ALA A 30 8.19 -45.51 37.59
C ALA A 30 6.85 -44.74 37.67
N ASP A 31 6.91 -43.44 37.97
CA ASP A 31 5.74 -42.56 38.05
C ASP A 31 5.27 -42.05 36.67
N GLY A 32 5.99 -42.38 35.60
CA GLY A 32 5.74 -41.97 34.22
C GLY A 32 6.53 -40.73 33.80
N ARG A 33 7.41 -40.18 34.66
CA ARG A 33 8.18 -38.95 34.41
C ARG A 33 9.67 -39.24 34.54
N LYS A 34 10.47 -38.63 33.66
CA LYS A 34 11.92 -38.81 33.67
C LYS A 34 12.56 -37.90 34.71
N GLU A 35 13.40 -38.46 35.56
CA GLU A 35 14.21 -37.70 36.52
C GLU A 35 15.30 -36.90 35.81
N ILE A 36 15.38 -35.60 36.08
CA ILE A 36 16.39 -34.69 35.52
C ILE A 36 16.83 -33.62 36.53
N ASP A 37 18.13 -33.57 36.84
CA ASP A 37 18.72 -32.51 37.66
C ASP A 37 19.00 -31.24 36.85
N CYS A 38 19.43 -30.16 37.52
CA CYS A 38 19.67 -28.87 36.87
C CYS A 38 20.81 -28.91 35.84
N SER A 39 21.93 -29.57 36.15
CA SER A 39 23.03 -29.77 35.19
C SER A 39 22.67 -30.75 34.07
N GLY A 40 21.85 -31.77 34.36
CA GLY A 40 21.33 -32.71 33.38
C GLY A 40 20.43 -32.03 32.36
N LEU A 41 19.52 -31.16 32.81
CA LEU A 41 18.67 -30.34 31.94
C LEU A 41 19.49 -29.43 31.04
N LEU A 42 20.48 -28.72 31.60
CA LEU A 42 21.33 -27.85 30.80
C LEU A 42 22.17 -28.63 29.77
N TYR A 43 22.77 -29.75 30.15
CA TYR A 43 23.53 -30.62 29.23
C TYR A 43 22.67 -31.07 28.04
N ARG A 44 21.43 -31.44 28.32
CA ARG A 44 20.43 -31.88 27.36
C ARG A 44 20.02 -30.77 26.40
N MET A 45 19.69 -29.59 26.94
CA MET A 45 19.38 -28.41 26.14
C MET A 45 20.58 -27.98 25.28
N LEU A 46 21.81 -28.07 25.78
CA LEU A 46 23.01 -27.82 24.99
C LEU A 46 23.16 -28.83 23.85
N LYS A 47 22.97 -30.13 24.13
CA LYS A 47 23.04 -31.19 23.12
C LYS A 47 21.99 -31.01 22.03
N ASP A 48 20.75 -30.75 22.40
CA ASP A 48 19.65 -30.54 21.46
C ASP A 48 19.79 -29.23 20.67
N ALA A 49 20.40 -28.21 21.28
CA ALA A 49 20.82 -27.00 20.58
C ALA A 49 22.03 -27.21 19.64
N GLY A 50 22.60 -28.43 19.61
CA GLY A 50 23.68 -28.83 18.70
C GLY A 50 25.09 -28.61 19.24
N TYR A 51 25.28 -28.46 20.55
CA TYR A 51 26.60 -28.37 21.17
C TYR A 51 27.16 -29.76 21.53
N SER A 52 28.40 -29.99 21.10
CA SER A 52 29.27 -31.07 21.55
C SER A 52 30.08 -30.62 22.77
N ILE A 53 29.36 -30.34 23.86
CA ILE A 53 29.95 -30.02 25.17
C ILE A 53 29.66 -31.23 26.08
N PRO A 54 30.67 -31.79 26.77
CA PRO A 54 30.44 -32.91 27.69
C PRO A 54 29.53 -32.49 28.84
N TYR A 55 28.93 -33.47 29.51
CA TYR A 55 28.18 -33.18 30.74
C TYR A 55 29.11 -32.59 31.80
N LEU A 56 28.70 -31.47 32.39
CA LEU A 56 29.40 -30.77 33.46
C LEU A 56 28.42 -30.51 34.60
N THR A 57 28.83 -30.81 35.82
CA THR A 57 28.10 -30.41 37.03
C THR A 57 28.13 -28.88 37.19
N THR A 58 27.22 -28.30 37.98
CA THR A 58 27.22 -26.85 38.27
C THR A 58 28.58 -26.34 38.76
N GLY A 59 29.26 -27.11 39.61
CA GLY A 59 30.61 -26.77 40.10
C GLY A 59 31.67 -26.77 39.01
N GLN A 60 31.60 -27.71 38.06
CA GLN A 60 32.49 -27.74 36.91
C GLN A 60 32.20 -26.61 35.91
N LEU A 61 30.92 -26.28 35.69
CA LEU A 61 30.52 -25.13 34.85
C LEU A 61 31.13 -23.82 35.37
N ASN A 62 31.20 -23.63 36.69
CA ASN A 62 31.78 -22.42 37.28
C ASN A 62 33.22 -22.14 36.80
N VAL A 63 34.04 -23.17 36.63
CA VAL A 63 35.46 -23.01 36.28
C VAL A 63 35.75 -23.29 34.80
N ASP A 64 34.74 -23.74 34.03
CA ASP A 64 34.92 -24.10 32.63
C ASP A 64 34.97 -22.88 31.70
N VAL A 65 36.18 -22.37 31.52
CA VAL A 65 36.52 -21.37 30.51
C VAL A 65 36.91 -22.00 29.17
N THR A 66 36.95 -23.33 29.07
CA THR A 66 37.24 -24.04 27.83
C THR A 66 36.02 -23.94 26.92
N HIS A 67 34.86 -24.36 27.42
CA HIS A 67 33.60 -24.47 26.68
C HIS A 67 32.72 -23.23 26.75
N PHE A 68 32.88 -22.36 27.76
CA PHE A 68 32.00 -21.21 27.98
C PHE A 68 32.77 -19.88 28.10
N ASN A 69 32.13 -18.79 27.71
CA ASN A 69 32.53 -17.42 28.01
C ASN A 69 31.79 -16.94 29.25
N VAL A 70 32.49 -16.22 30.14
CA VAL A 70 31.85 -15.55 31.28
C VAL A 70 31.24 -14.24 30.81
N ILE A 71 29.96 -14.02 31.08
CA ILE A 71 29.21 -12.85 30.63
C ILE A 71 29.04 -11.88 31.81
N PRO A 72 29.45 -10.60 31.68
CA PRO A 72 29.18 -9.61 32.71
C PRO A 72 27.67 -9.32 32.77
N LEU A 73 27.15 -9.02 33.97
CA LEU A 73 25.71 -8.80 34.22
C LEU A 73 25.07 -7.82 33.22
N ALA A 74 25.79 -6.77 32.83
CA ALA A 74 25.34 -5.75 31.87
C ALA A 74 25.16 -6.27 30.43
N SER A 75 25.67 -7.44 30.10
CA SER A 75 25.65 -8.06 28.77
C SER A 75 24.91 -9.39 28.74
N VAL A 76 24.30 -9.79 29.86
CA VAL A 76 23.43 -10.98 29.93
C VAL A 76 22.25 -10.80 29.00
N GLU A 77 21.97 -11.81 28.20
CA GLU A 77 20.84 -11.88 27.28
C GLU A 77 20.02 -13.16 27.55
N PRO A 78 18.74 -13.19 27.14
CA PRO A 78 17.97 -14.43 27.08
C PRO A 78 18.75 -15.54 26.35
N GLY A 79 18.81 -16.73 26.95
CA GLY A 79 19.59 -17.86 26.45
C GLY A 79 20.97 -18.02 27.10
N ASP A 80 21.44 -17.05 27.88
CA ASP A 80 22.63 -17.25 28.72
C ASP A 80 22.33 -18.20 29.89
N ILE A 81 23.38 -18.79 30.44
CA ILE A 81 23.29 -19.74 31.54
C ILE A 81 23.55 -18.97 32.83
N ALA A 82 22.59 -19.00 33.76
CA ALA A 82 22.73 -18.49 35.11
C ALA A 82 23.27 -19.57 36.04
N LEU A 83 24.28 -19.22 36.86
CA LEU A 83 24.88 -20.09 37.87
C LEU A 83 24.66 -19.54 39.28
N TRP A 84 24.17 -20.42 40.15
CA TRP A 84 24.08 -20.25 41.61
C TRP A 84 24.98 -21.28 42.28
N ILE A 85 26.26 -20.95 42.42
CA ILE A 85 27.31 -21.84 42.92
C ILE A 85 27.17 -22.03 44.42
N ASN A 86 27.03 -20.92 45.16
CA ASN A 86 26.95 -20.95 46.62
C ASN A 86 25.52 -21.12 47.13
N PHE A 87 24.53 -20.90 46.25
CA PHE A 87 23.11 -21.07 46.55
C PHE A 87 22.58 -22.36 45.91
N HIS A 88 22.61 -23.45 46.69
CA HIS A 88 22.16 -24.81 46.32
C HIS A 88 22.84 -25.47 45.11
N GLY A 89 23.93 -24.90 44.57
CA GLY A 89 24.68 -25.51 43.47
C GLY A 89 23.83 -25.69 42.20
N HIS A 90 23.11 -24.64 41.80
CA HIS A 90 22.11 -24.69 40.75
C HIS A 90 22.52 -24.00 39.44
N THR A 91 21.96 -24.45 38.32
CA THR A 91 22.14 -23.84 37.01
C THR A 91 20.82 -23.80 36.22
N GLY A 92 20.64 -22.79 35.38
CA GLY A 92 19.53 -22.71 34.46
C GLY A 92 19.76 -21.70 33.35
N VAL A 93 18.80 -21.57 32.44
CA VAL A 93 18.89 -20.70 31.25
C VAL A 93 18.06 -19.44 31.48
N VAL A 94 18.66 -18.27 31.35
CA VAL A 94 18.00 -16.97 31.49
C VAL A 94 16.91 -16.83 30.42
N GLU A 95 15.67 -16.60 30.82
CA GLU A 95 14.53 -16.34 29.93
C GLU A 95 14.38 -14.85 29.67
N ASP A 96 14.54 -14.04 30.72
CA ASP A 96 14.57 -12.59 30.65
C ASP A 96 15.30 -11.97 31.84
N ILE A 97 15.62 -10.70 31.70
CA ILE A 97 16.15 -9.85 32.76
C ILE A 97 15.51 -8.47 32.63
N ASN A 98 15.09 -7.89 33.75
CA ASN A 98 14.44 -6.57 33.76
C ASN A 98 15.41 -5.46 33.33
N SER A 99 14.85 -4.31 32.93
CA SER A 99 15.63 -3.19 32.37
C SER A 99 16.70 -2.62 33.31
N VAL A 100 16.51 -2.73 34.63
CA VAL A 100 17.49 -2.30 35.64
C VAL A 100 18.48 -3.40 36.05
N ARG A 101 18.37 -4.60 35.47
CA ARG A 101 19.22 -5.78 35.67
C ARG A 101 19.35 -6.24 37.13
N THR A 102 18.26 -6.14 37.90
CA THR A 102 18.18 -6.56 39.31
C THR A 102 17.30 -7.77 39.56
N ALA A 103 16.53 -8.22 38.56
CA ALA A 103 15.68 -9.41 38.62
C ALA A 103 15.37 -9.92 37.21
N GLY A 104 14.96 -11.18 37.09
CA GLY A 104 14.57 -11.79 35.81
C GLY A 104 13.88 -13.14 35.99
N ASN A 105 13.66 -13.86 34.89
CA ASN A 105 13.19 -15.24 34.90
C ASN A 105 14.23 -16.18 34.31
N PHE A 106 14.30 -17.40 34.82
CA PHE A 106 15.16 -18.47 34.28
C PHE A 106 14.39 -19.78 34.20
N PHE A 107 14.74 -20.60 33.21
CA PHE A 107 14.26 -21.96 33.06
C PHE A 107 15.30 -22.94 33.60
N GLY A 108 14.91 -23.78 34.56
CA GLY A 108 15.80 -24.75 35.20
C GLY A 108 15.02 -25.90 35.84
N SER A 109 15.73 -26.98 36.18
CA SER A 109 15.10 -28.13 36.85
C SER A 109 15.03 -27.92 38.36
N GLN A 110 13.86 -27.49 38.85
CA GLN A 110 13.63 -27.09 40.24
C GLN A 110 13.47 -28.31 41.15
N SER A 111 14.07 -28.30 42.35
CA SER A 111 14.05 -29.44 43.27
C SER A 111 12.65 -29.93 43.66
N SER A 112 11.65 -29.06 43.67
CA SER A 112 10.27 -29.38 44.01
C SER A 112 9.39 -29.78 42.81
N SER A 113 9.85 -29.56 41.58
CA SER A 113 8.98 -29.65 40.42
C SER A 113 9.69 -29.90 39.08
N GLY A 114 10.95 -30.33 39.00
CA GLY A 114 11.61 -30.54 37.71
C GLY A 114 11.65 -29.28 36.80
N PRO A 115 11.76 -29.42 35.46
CA PRO A 115 11.93 -28.31 34.53
C PRO A 115 10.79 -27.28 34.58
N LYS A 116 11.09 -26.05 35.03
CA LYS A 116 10.12 -24.96 35.15
C LYS A 116 10.80 -23.59 35.15
N SER A 117 10.06 -22.58 34.70
CA SER A 117 10.43 -21.17 34.84
C SER A 117 10.32 -20.70 36.30
N ALA A 118 11.32 -19.98 36.78
CA ALA A 118 11.34 -19.37 38.10
C ALA A 118 11.92 -17.94 38.02
N LYS A 119 11.45 -17.06 38.90
CA LYS A 119 12.00 -15.71 39.05
C LYS A 119 13.34 -15.76 39.78
N TYR A 120 14.26 -14.84 39.51
CA TYR A 120 15.48 -14.60 40.29
C TYR A 120 15.71 -13.11 40.55
N GLY A 121 16.54 -12.80 41.55
CA GLY A 121 16.87 -11.43 41.95
C GLY A 121 15.84 -10.79 42.88
N HIS A 122 15.83 -9.46 42.94
CA HIS A 122 15.07 -8.68 43.95
C HIS A 122 13.55 -8.96 43.97
N LEU A 123 12.99 -9.53 42.88
CA LEU A 123 11.57 -9.84 42.74
C LEU A 123 11.21 -11.34 42.96
N SER A 124 12.18 -12.20 43.29
CA SER A 124 11.97 -13.66 43.37
C SER A 124 11.49 -14.15 44.73
N GLY A 125 11.85 -13.47 45.82
CA GLY A 125 11.57 -13.93 47.19
C GLY A 125 12.33 -15.18 47.64
N TYR A 126 12.88 -15.98 46.70
CA TYR A 126 13.63 -17.21 46.98
C TYR A 126 14.98 -17.27 46.24
N TRP A 127 14.99 -17.11 44.91
CA TRP A 127 16.23 -17.17 44.13
C TRP A 127 16.94 -15.81 44.12
N PRO A 128 18.17 -15.70 44.68
CA PRO A 128 18.94 -14.47 44.62
C PRO A 128 19.44 -14.19 43.19
N MET A 129 20.10 -13.06 42.97
CA MET A 129 20.79 -12.82 41.69
C MET A 129 21.86 -13.91 41.45
N PRO A 130 21.96 -14.47 40.23
CA PRO A 130 23.02 -15.41 39.87
C PRO A 130 24.40 -14.80 40.14
N GLU A 131 25.33 -15.58 40.68
CA GLU A 131 26.68 -15.07 40.92
C GLU A 131 27.51 -15.01 39.63
N LYS A 132 27.13 -15.80 38.62
CA LYS A 132 27.84 -15.87 37.35
C LYS A 132 26.90 -16.18 36.19
N PHE A 133 27.19 -15.61 35.03
CA PHE A 133 26.52 -15.92 33.78
C PHE A 133 27.51 -16.48 32.76
N LEU A 134 27.09 -17.51 32.02
CA LEU A 134 27.90 -18.17 31.02
C LEU A 134 27.21 -18.21 29.66
N ARG A 135 28.01 -18.15 28.59
CA ARG A 135 27.55 -18.38 27.22
C ARG A 135 28.38 -19.48 26.57
N PRO A 136 27.78 -20.55 26.01
CA PRO A 136 28.55 -21.59 25.34
C PRO A 136 29.31 -21.01 24.14
N LYS A 137 30.59 -21.38 23.98
CA LYS A 137 31.40 -20.92 22.85
C LYS A 137 30.95 -21.62 21.58
N ALA A 138 30.77 -20.82 20.53
CA ALA A 138 30.27 -21.29 19.23
C ALA A 138 31.11 -22.44 18.63
N GLN A 139 32.42 -22.50 18.91
CA GLN A 139 33.31 -23.55 18.42
C GLN A 139 32.95 -24.98 18.87
N TYR A 140 32.19 -25.14 19.96
CA TYR A 140 31.72 -26.44 20.42
C TYR A 140 30.36 -26.82 19.84
N ARG A 141 29.77 -26.00 18.96
CA ARG A 141 28.55 -26.36 18.24
C ARG A 141 28.92 -27.23 17.03
N THR A 142 28.54 -28.51 17.05
CA THR A 142 28.81 -29.44 15.94
C THR A 142 28.12 -28.95 14.67
N GLY A 143 28.92 -28.75 13.61
CA GLY A 143 28.55 -27.97 12.42
C GLY A 143 29.51 -26.81 12.10
N ALA A 144 30.54 -26.58 12.93
CA ALA A 144 31.60 -25.60 12.65
C ALA A 144 32.49 -26.03 11.46
N GLN A 145 32.25 -25.47 10.28
CA GLN A 145 33.15 -25.51 9.12
C GLN A 145 34.31 -24.50 9.30
N PRO A 146 35.55 -24.82 8.86
CA PRO A 146 36.62 -23.83 8.74
C PRO A 146 36.31 -22.81 7.65
N MET A 147 36.77 -21.59 7.86
CA MET A 147 36.45 -20.39 7.08
C MET A 147 36.83 -20.50 5.58
N PRO A 148 35.86 -20.46 4.63
CA PRO A 148 36.14 -20.22 3.22
C PRO A 148 36.27 -18.71 2.96
N ALA A 149 37.10 -18.35 1.98
CA ALA A 149 37.14 -16.99 1.42
C ALA A 149 35.73 -16.48 1.07
N ALA A 150 35.52 -15.17 1.22
CA ALA A 150 34.21 -14.51 1.11
C ALA A 150 33.35 -15.07 -0.03
N ALA A 151 32.26 -15.73 0.34
CA ALA A 151 31.20 -16.27 -0.51
C ALA A 151 29.87 -16.16 0.28
N PRO A 152 28.73 -16.10 -0.40
CA PRO A 152 27.67 -15.11 -0.18
C PRO A 152 26.81 -15.36 1.06
N ALA A 153 26.15 -14.30 1.53
CA ALA A 153 25.28 -14.26 2.70
C ALA A 153 24.35 -15.50 2.85
N PRO A 154 24.14 -16.02 4.08
CA PRO A 154 23.17 -17.09 4.31
C PRO A 154 21.77 -16.60 3.92
N ALA A 155 21.04 -17.43 3.16
CA ALA A 155 19.67 -17.16 2.78
C ALA A 155 18.80 -16.93 4.03
N PRO A 156 17.94 -15.90 4.04
CA PRO A 156 17.01 -15.64 5.13
C PRO A 156 16.18 -16.89 5.45
N ALA A 157 15.87 -17.13 6.74
CA ALA A 157 14.73 -17.97 7.10
C ALA A 157 13.52 -17.53 6.26
N PRO A 158 12.68 -18.45 5.73
CA PRO A 158 11.66 -18.10 4.76
C PRO A 158 10.79 -17.00 5.35
N ALA A 159 10.96 -15.81 4.79
CA ALA A 159 10.09 -14.70 5.07
C ALA A 159 8.67 -15.21 4.85
N GLY A 160 7.73 -14.86 5.76
CA GLY A 160 6.35 -14.81 5.32
C GLY A 160 6.30 -14.06 3.97
N PRO A 161 5.41 -14.44 3.03
CA PRO A 161 5.44 -13.90 1.68
C PRO A 161 5.61 -12.38 1.75
N ALA A 162 6.66 -11.87 1.09
CA ALA A 162 6.95 -10.45 1.07
C ALA A 162 5.67 -9.68 0.69
N PRO A 163 5.38 -8.53 1.32
CA PRO A 163 4.21 -7.75 0.94
C PRO A 163 4.26 -7.48 -0.56
N LEU A 164 3.14 -7.75 -1.24
CA LEU A 164 3.02 -7.51 -2.67
C LEU A 164 3.26 -6.02 -2.95
N MET A 165 4.03 -5.74 -4.00
CA MET A 165 4.33 -4.38 -4.45
C MET A 165 3.02 -3.62 -4.70
N ASN A 166 2.91 -2.41 -4.14
CA ASN A 166 1.79 -1.52 -4.43
C ASN A 166 2.01 -0.80 -5.76
N PHE A 167 0.91 -0.48 -6.44
CA PHE A 167 0.89 0.25 -7.71
C PHE A 167 -0.15 1.37 -7.65
N GLN A 168 0.12 2.50 -8.33
CA GLN A 168 -0.80 3.62 -8.54
C GLN A 168 -0.49 4.29 -9.89
N TYR A 169 -1.48 4.99 -10.46
CA TYR A 169 -1.24 5.84 -11.63
C TYR A 169 -0.35 7.05 -11.29
N PRO A 170 0.44 7.57 -12.25
CA PRO A 170 1.45 8.59 -12.00
C PRO A 170 0.90 9.98 -11.66
N PHE A 171 -0.41 10.20 -11.76
CA PHE A 171 -1.07 11.45 -11.38
C PHE A 171 -2.48 11.16 -10.88
N ARG A 172 -3.11 12.19 -10.29
CA ARG A 172 -4.45 12.10 -9.70
C ARG A 172 -5.41 13.06 -10.39
N LYS A 173 -6.71 12.85 -10.15
CA LYS A 173 -7.77 13.79 -10.52
C LYS A 173 -7.57 15.13 -9.79
N ALA A 174 -8.19 16.19 -10.29
CA ALA A 174 -8.10 17.52 -9.69
C ALA A 174 -8.63 17.61 -8.24
N ASP A 175 -9.46 16.67 -7.81
CA ASP A 175 -9.93 16.56 -6.41
C ASP A 175 -8.97 15.76 -5.50
N GLY A 176 -7.80 15.38 -6.01
CA GLY A 176 -6.76 14.64 -5.29
C GLY A 176 -7.03 13.14 -5.16
N LYS A 177 -8.08 12.60 -5.79
CA LYS A 177 -8.39 11.16 -5.80
C LYS A 177 -7.68 10.41 -6.92
N GLN A 178 -7.45 9.13 -6.70
CA GLN A 178 -6.93 8.22 -7.72
C GLN A 178 -7.97 7.92 -8.81
N PHE A 179 -7.48 7.54 -10.00
CA PHE A 179 -8.31 7.02 -11.08
C PHE A 179 -8.79 5.60 -10.77
N ALA A 180 -9.99 5.27 -11.24
CA ALA A 180 -10.60 3.96 -10.97
C ALA A 180 -9.99 2.84 -11.83
N ASN A 181 -9.52 3.16 -13.04
CA ASN A 181 -8.95 2.23 -14.02
C ASN A 181 -8.22 3.01 -15.12
N GLY A 182 -7.55 2.29 -16.03
CA GLY A 182 -6.76 2.88 -17.10
C GLY A 182 -7.59 3.69 -18.10
N GLU A 183 -8.85 3.36 -18.31
CA GLU A 183 -9.74 4.10 -19.24
C GLU A 183 -9.95 5.55 -18.82
N GLU A 184 -10.10 5.82 -17.52
CA GLU A 184 -10.20 7.21 -17.04
C GLU A 184 -8.89 7.98 -17.23
N VAL A 185 -7.74 7.30 -17.15
CA VAL A 185 -6.43 7.90 -17.40
C VAL A 185 -6.26 8.19 -18.89
N TYR A 186 -6.60 7.24 -19.76
CA TYR A 186 -6.58 7.45 -21.21
C TYR A 186 -7.49 8.60 -21.62
N ALA A 187 -8.69 8.70 -21.06
CA ALA A 187 -9.60 9.82 -21.33
C ALA A 187 -8.99 11.18 -20.96
N ALA A 188 -8.17 11.27 -19.90
CA ALA A 188 -7.42 12.48 -19.59
C ALA A 188 -6.30 12.75 -20.63
N LEU A 189 -5.59 11.69 -21.03
CA LEU A 189 -4.52 11.74 -22.03
C LEU A 189 -5.01 12.04 -23.46
N GLU A 190 -6.30 11.89 -23.78
CA GLU A 190 -6.89 12.28 -25.07
C GLU A 190 -6.73 13.79 -25.39
N SER A 191 -6.44 14.60 -24.38
CA SER A 191 -6.12 16.03 -24.54
C SER A 191 -4.66 16.29 -24.95
N GLU A 192 -3.80 15.27 -24.92
CA GLU A 192 -2.42 15.37 -25.36
C GLU A 192 -2.35 15.39 -26.88
N THR A 193 -1.48 16.24 -27.41
CA THR A 193 -1.27 16.39 -28.85
C THR A 193 0.05 15.81 -29.33
N SER A 194 0.90 15.32 -28.42
CA SER A 194 2.25 14.82 -28.71
C SER A 194 2.80 13.99 -27.55
N GLY A 195 3.91 13.27 -27.78
CA GLY A 195 4.57 12.48 -26.73
C GLY A 195 3.85 11.18 -26.40
N HIS A 196 3.33 10.50 -27.43
CA HIS A 196 2.65 9.22 -27.29
C HIS A 196 3.66 8.07 -27.28
N TYR A 197 3.45 7.08 -26.40
CA TYR A 197 4.08 5.78 -26.54
C TYR A 197 3.44 5.07 -27.73
N LEU A 198 4.15 4.49 -28.69
CA LEU A 198 5.58 4.22 -28.82
C LEU A 198 6.23 5.07 -29.94
N LEU A 199 5.43 5.90 -30.60
CA LEU A 199 5.79 6.61 -31.83
C LEU A 199 5.84 8.11 -31.55
N GLY A 200 7.03 8.68 -31.66
CA GLY A 200 7.23 10.12 -31.75
C GLY A 200 7.05 10.63 -33.18
N SER A 201 6.99 11.95 -33.34
CA SER A 201 7.00 12.59 -34.65
C SER A 201 8.22 12.14 -35.47
N ASN A 202 8.07 12.08 -36.80
CA ASN A 202 9.12 11.65 -37.73
C ASN A 202 9.62 10.22 -37.51
N LYS A 203 8.75 9.32 -37.00
CA LYS A 203 9.06 7.90 -36.73
C LYS A 203 10.18 7.72 -35.69
N PHE A 204 10.27 8.60 -34.70
CA PHE A 204 11.23 8.39 -33.61
C PHE A 204 10.68 7.37 -32.60
N TRP A 205 11.51 6.46 -32.11
CA TRP A 205 11.14 5.59 -31.00
C TRP A 205 10.91 6.44 -29.75
N HIS A 206 9.73 6.36 -29.14
CA HIS A 206 9.38 7.16 -27.96
C HIS A 206 9.02 6.24 -26.79
N GLY A 207 9.95 6.11 -25.84
CA GLY A 207 9.92 5.08 -24.79
C GLY A 207 8.88 5.27 -23.67
N GLY A 208 8.11 6.36 -23.71
CA GLY A 208 7.22 6.77 -22.64
C GLY A 208 6.00 7.56 -23.09
N ILE A 209 5.33 8.20 -22.13
CA ILE A 209 4.19 9.09 -22.36
C ILE A 209 4.47 10.48 -21.81
N HIS A 210 3.88 11.50 -22.41
CA HIS A 210 3.84 12.84 -21.83
C HIS A 210 2.58 13.05 -21.01
N ILE A 211 2.73 13.74 -19.88
CA ILE A 211 1.64 14.33 -19.12
C ILE A 211 1.88 15.83 -19.12
N THR A 212 0.93 16.60 -19.63
CA THR A 212 1.01 18.06 -19.71
C THR A 212 -0.07 18.74 -18.87
N ASN A 213 -0.02 20.07 -18.81
CA ASN A 213 -1.08 20.86 -18.22
C ASN A 213 -2.41 20.80 -18.99
N ALA A 214 -2.47 20.15 -20.16
CA ALA A 214 -3.72 19.86 -20.86
C ALA A 214 -4.48 18.70 -20.19
N SER A 215 -3.80 17.57 -19.93
CA SER A 215 -4.41 16.39 -19.30
C SER A 215 -4.46 16.49 -17.77
N ALA A 216 -3.47 17.16 -17.18
CA ALA A 216 -3.31 17.26 -15.74
C ALA A 216 -2.94 18.68 -15.28
N PRO A 217 -3.80 19.69 -15.48
CA PRO A 217 -3.53 21.08 -15.05
C PRO A 217 -3.25 21.20 -13.55
N GLN A 218 -3.87 20.36 -12.72
CA GLN A 218 -3.60 20.26 -11.29
C GLN A 218 -2.12 19.92 -10.99
N CYS A 219 -1.41 19.27 -11.91
CA CYS A 219 -0.02 18.87 -11.73
C CYS A 219 1.00 20.01 -11.88
N VAL A 220 0.54 21.22 -12.15
CA VAL A 220 1.35 22.44 -12.16
C VAL A 220 1.54 23.00 -10.74
N LEU A 221 0.56 22.78 -9.84
CA LEU A 221 0.56 23.40 -8.51
C LEU A 221 -0.08 22.54 -7.40
N ASN A 222 -1.26 21.99 -7.63
CA ASN A 222 -2.09 21.43 -6.56
C ASN A 222 -1.71 19.98 -6.21
N GLU A 223 -1.40 19.19 -7.23
CA GLU A 223 -1.07 17.77 -7.09
C GLU A 223 0.31 17.51 -7.69
N PRO A 224 1.17 16.67 -7.10
CA PRO A 224 2.41 16.28 -7.75
C PRO A 224 2.16 15.15 -8.76
N ILE A 225 3.09 14.97 -9.70
CA ILE A 225 3.39 13.67 -10.30
C ILE A 225 3.85 12.73 -9.19
N ARG A 226 3.41 11.48 -9.24
CA ARG A 226 3.55 10.50 -8.16
C ARG A 226 4.26 9.23 -8.61
N CYS A 227 4.91 8.58 -7.65
CA CYS A 227 5.59 7.33 -7.88
C CYS A 227 4.57 6.23 -8.21
N MET A 228 4.83 5.45 -9.26
CA MET A 228 3.87 4.50 -9.82
C MET A 228 3.87 3.15 -9.10
N ALA A 229 4.97 2.79 -8.45
CA ALA A 229 5.11 1.54 -7.73
C ALA A 229 6.06 1.68 -6.54
N ASP A 230 5.95 0.81 -5.54
CA ASP A 230 6.94 0.78 -4.45
C ASP A 230 8.34 0.52 -5.03
N GLY A 231 9.36 1.22 -4.51
CA GLY A 231 10.72 1.10 -5.05
C GLY A 231 11.75 1.91 -4.29
N GLU A 232 12.85 2.19 -4.97
CA GLU A 232 13.99 2.97 -4.48
C GLU A 232 14.38 4.00 -5.53
N VAL A 233 14.44 5.28 -5.15
CA VAL A 233 15.07 6.30 -5.99
C VAL A 233 16.57 6.04 -6.01
N VAL A 234 17.08 5.70 -7.20
CA VAL A 234 18.49 5.31 -7.41
C VAL A 234 19.33 6.44 -7.98
N ALA A 235 18.71 7.35 -8.73
CA ALA A 235 19.36 8.53 -9.26
C ALA A 235 18.35 9.65 -9.51
N TYR A 236 18.82 10.89 -9.48
CA TYR A 236 18.01 12.04 -9.86
C TYR A 236 18.91 13.19 -10.35
N ARG A 237 18.34 14.12 -11.11
CA ARG A 237 18.94 15.42 -11.40
C ARG A 237 17.96 16.50 -11.00
N LEU A 238 18.41 17.53 -10.29
CA LEU A 238 17.59 18.67 -9.91
C LEU A 238 18.23 19.93 -10.48
N ASN A 239 17.54 20.65 -11.36
CA ASN A 239 18.00 21.95 -11.80
C ASN A 239 17.74 23.00 -10.71
N GLU A 240 18.65 23.96 -10.57
CA GLU A 240 18.46 25.10 -9.68
C GLU A 240 17.26 25.94 -10.16
N ASP A 241 17.29 26.33 -11.43
CA ASP A 241 16.20 26.97 -12.16
C ASP A 241 16.10 26.35 -13.58
N TYR A 242 15.17 26.84 -14.40
CA TYR A 242 15.06 26.42 -15.79
C TYR A 242 16.36 26.64 -16.56
N LEU A 243 16.76 25.62 -17.32
CA LEU A 243 17.81 25.76 -18.32
C LEU A 243 17.28 26.59 -19.49
N GLU A 244 18.20 27.24 -20.18
CA GLU A 244 17.90 28.01 -21.38
C GLU A 244 18.66 27.45 -22.57
N SER A 245 18.02 27.49 -23.73
CA SER A 245 18.63 27.13 -25.02
C SER A 245 18.45 28.30 -25.98
N THR A 246 19.38 28.40 -26.92
CA THR A 246 19.52 29.57 -27.79
C THR A 246 18.81 29.34 -29.11
N PHE A 247 17.89 30.24 -29.45
CA PHE A 247 17.28 30.30 -30.76
C PHE A 247 17.96 31.36 -31.64
N GLY A 248 18.37 30.96 -32.85
CA GLY A 248 19.10 31.82 -33.78
C GLY A 248 20.41 32.34 -33.19
N ASN A 249 20.95 33.43 -33.71
CA ASN A 249 22.19 34.04 -33.20
C ASN A 249 21.93 34.82 -31.89
N ASN A 250 21.44 34.12 -30.86
CA ASN A 250 21.02 34.67 -29.57
C ASN A 250 19.82 35.62 -29.65
N GLU A 251 18.89 35.35 -30.56
CA GLU A 251 17.66 36.14 -30.74
C GLU A 251 16.68 35.94 -29.59
N LYS A 252 16.63 34.71 -29.05
CA LYS A 252 15.74 34.34 -27.94
C LYS A 252 16.34 33.21 -27.10
N LYS A 253 16.01 33.21 -25.81
CA LYS A 253 16.26 32.11 -24.88
C LYS A 253 14.96 31.38 -24.59
N LEU A 254 14.99 30.05 -24.73
CA LEU A 254 13.84 29.17 -24.54
C LEU A 254 14.07 28.29 -23.32
N LYS A 255 13.12 28.33 -22.39
CA LYS A 255 13.20 27.67 -21.09
C LYS A 255 12.77 26.21 -21.17
N TYR A 256 13.52 25.33 -20.51
CA TYR A 256 13.18 23.92 -20.36
C TYR A 256 13.76 23.34 -19.06
N SER A 257 13.29 22.17 -18.65
CA SER A 257 13.84 21.44 -17.51
C SER A 257 14.46 20.11 -17.95
N SER A 258 15.64 19.81 -17.41
CA SER A 258 16.27 18.48 -17.48
C SER A 258 16.23 17.74 -16.14
N SER A 259 15.47 18.26 -15.16
CA SER A 259 15.32 17.63 -13.86
C SER A 259 14.60 16.29 -14.03
N PHE A 260 15.09 15.27 -13.34
CA PHE A 260 14.51 13.95 -13.41
C PHE A 260 14.65 13.15 -12.12
N CYS A 261 13.82 12.13 -11.99
CA CYS A 261 13.91 11.11 -10.95
C CYS A 261 13.87 9.72 -11.61
N LEU A 262 14.80 8.84 -11.21
CA LEU A 262 14.87 7.45 -11.66
C LEU A 262 14.64 6.54 -10.44
N VAL A 263 13.60 5.71 -10.54
CA VAL A 263 13.20 4.78 -9.49
C VAL A 263 13.40 3.36 -9.98
N ARG A 264 14.04 2.53 -9.17
CA ARG A 264 14.16 1.08 -9.38
C ARG A 264 13.07 0.34 -8.61
N HIS A 265 12.48 -0.65 -9.24
CA HIS A 265 11.42 -1.51 -8.70
C HIS A 265 11.83 -2.97 -8.82
N GLU A 266 11.55 -3.76 -7.78
CA GLU A 266 11.76 -5.21 -7.77
C GLU A 266 10.44 -5.95 -7.54
N TYR A 267 9.72 -6.27 -8.61
CA TYR A 267 8.45 -6.97 -8.51
C TYR A 267 8.65 -8.47 -8.29
N LYS A 268 7.85 -9.05 -7.39
CA LYS A 268 7.67 -10.49 -7.20
C LYS A 268 6.19 -10.78 -7.01
N SER A 269 5.64 -11.71 -7.79
CA SER A 269 4.27 -12.18 -7.61
C SER A 269 4.10 -12.91 -6.27
N ALA A 270 2.87 -13.26 -5.90
CA ALA A 270 2.68 -14.27 -4.85
C ALA A 270 3.33 -15.61 -5.26
N PRO A 271 3.84 -16.41 -4.30
CA PRO A 271 4.30 -17.76 -4.57
C PRO A 271 3.15 -18.62 -5.11
N ASN A 272 3.43 -19.45 -6.13
CA ASN A 272 2.43 -20.35 -6.70
C ASN A 272 1.94 -21.35 -5.63
N PRO A 273 0.63 -21.36 -5.31
CA PRO A 273 0.09 -22.22 -4.28
C PRO A 273 -0.19 -23.66 -4.75
N GLU A 274 -0.17 -23.93 -6.07
CA GLU A 274 -0.47 -25.26 -6.59
C GLU A 274 0.66 -26.25 -6.29
N GLU A 275 0.29 -27.47 -5.89
CA GLU A 275 1.23 -28.58 -5.71
C GLU A 275 1.82 -29.01 -7.06
N GLY A 276 3.07 -29.49 -7.06
CA GLY A 276 3.77 -29.97 -8.25
C GLY A 276 5.03 -29.14 -8.60
N PRO A 277 5.52 -29.21 -9.85
CA PRO A 277 6.83 -28.66 -10.25
C PRO A 277 6.92 -27.13 -10.18
N ASN A 278 5.78 -26.44 -10.04
CA ASN A 278 5.71 -24.99 -9.95
C ASN A 278 5.45 -24.47 -8.53
N LYS A 279 5.26 -25.35 -7.53
CA LYS A 279 4.99 -24.95 -6.15
C LYS A 279 6.04 -23.97 -5.64
N GLY A 280 5.58 -22.83 -5.13
CA GLY A 280 6.42 -21.78 -4.56
C GLY A 280 7.19 -20.93 -5.57
N LYS A 281 7.11 -21.21 -6.89
CA LYS A 281 7.69 -20.32 -7.91
C LYS A 281 6.96 -18.98 -7.94
N GLN A 282 7.66 -17.94 -8.36
CA GLN A 282 7.15 -16.58 -8.49
C GLN A 282 7.58 -16.00 -9.82
N ASN A 283 6.71 -15.22 -10.46
CA ASN A 283 7.12 -14.34 -11.55
C ASN A 283 7.84 -13.14 -10.95
N LYS A 284 8.94 -12.71 -11.57
CA LYS A 284 9.78 -11.62 -11.11
C LYS A 284 10.07 -10.67 -12.27
N LEU A 285 10.19 -9.39 -11.96
CA LEU A 285 10.61 -8.37 -12.91
C LEU A 285 11.30 -7.24 -12.15
N ALA A 286 12.55 -6.97 -12.45
CA ALA A 286 13.20 -5.73 -12.06
C ALA A 286 13.01 -4.70 -13.19
N PHE A 287 12.50 -3.53 -12.86
CA PHE A 287 12.24 -2.48 -13.83
C PHE A 287 12.47 -1.11 -13.22
N PHE A 288 12.51 -0.09 -14.07
CA PHE A 288 12.72 1.29 -13.70
C PHE A 288 11.55 2.14 -14.15
N SER A 289 11.23 3.16 -13.37
CA SER A 289 10.41 4.28 -13.84
C SER A 289 11.26 5.55 -13.88
N LEU A 290 11.21 6.25 -15.01
CA LEU A 290 11.92 7.50 -15.23
C LEU A 290 10.90 8.62 -15.38
N TYR A 291 11.09 9.69 -14.62
CA TYR A 291 10.26 10.89 -14.64
C TYR A 291 11.13 12.08 -15.04
N MET A 292 11.06 12.49 -16.31
CA MET A 292 11.83 13.60 -16.89
C MET A 292 11.03 14.91 -16.94
N HIS A 293 11.75 16.02 -17.08
CA HIS A 293 11.22 17.39 -17.19
C HIS A 293 10.48 17.88 -15.94
N LEU A 294 10.91 17.46 -14.76
CA LEU A 294 10.31 17.88 -13.50
C LEU A 294 10.57 19.36 -13.18
N LEU A 295 9.74 19.96 -12.34
CA LEU A 295 9.89 21.35 -11.90
C LEU A 295 11.25 21.60 -11.19
N PRO A 296 12.01 22.66 -11.56
CA PRO A 296 13.25 23.06 -10.89
C PRO A 296 13.04 23.56 -9.46
N TYR A 297 14.12 23.58 -8.67
CA TYR A 297 14.09 23.89 -7.24
C TYR A 297 13.57 25.29 -6.91
N GLU A 298 14.09 26.34 -7.56
CA GLU A 298 13.72 27.75 -7.33
C GLU A 298 12.25 28.04 -7.67
N ARG A 299 11.56 27.11 -8.33
CA ARG A 299 10.15 27.22 -8.69
C ARG A 299 9.21 26.53 -7.71
N TYR A 300 9.70 25.91 -6.64
CA TYR A 300 8.79 25.35 -5.62
C TYR A 300 8.09 26.42 -4.78
N PRO A 301 8.79 27.47 -4.31
CA PRO A 301 8.12 28.67 -3.82
C PRO A 301 7.31 29.31 -4.95
N LEU A 302 6.06 29.70 -4.66
CA LEU A 302 5.25 30.40 -5.66
C LEU A 302 5.74 31.83 -5.83
N ALA A 303 5.97 32.24 -7.08
CA ALA A 303 6.15 33.64 -7.39
C ALA A 303 4.84 34.42 -7.13
N PRO A 304 4.89 35.74 -6.87
CA PRO A 304 3.69 36.55 -6.65
C PRO A 304 2.64 36.41 -7.77
N GLU A 305 3.09 36.28 -9.02
CA GLU A 305 2.25 36.07 -10.20
C GLU A 305 1.63 34.67 -10.31
N GLU A 306 2.24 33.66 -9.69
CA GLU A 306 1.72 32.28 -9.62
C GLU A 306 0.82 32.06 -8.41
N THR A 307 0.90 32.95 -7.41
CA THR A 307 0.15 32.84 -6.17
C THR A 307 -1.34 33.07 -6.44
N PRO A 308 -2.21 32.05 -6.24
CA PRO A 308 -3.64 32.22 -6.46
C PRO A 308 -4.21 33.35 -5.60
N LYS A 309 -5.22 34.04 -6.12
CA LYS A 309 -5.94 35.05 -5.33
C LYS A 309 -6.48 34.40 -4.04
N PRO A 310 -6.47 35.11 -2.90
CA PRO A 310 -6.96 34.56 -1.65
C PRO A 310 -8.40 34.06 -1.80
N VAL A 311 -8.67 32.85 -1.33
CA VAL A 311 -10.03 32.31 -1.26
C VAL A 311 -10.41 32.20 0.21
N VAL A 312 -11.66 32.53 0.53
CA VAL A 312 -12.21 32.32 1.87
C VAL A 312 -13.45 31.46 1.85
N THR A 313 -13.59 30.60 2.86
CA THR A 313 -14.76 29.75 3.07
C THR A 313 -15.61 30.33 4.21
N MET A 314 -16.89 30.61 3.94
CA MET A 314 -17.82 31.14 4.92
C MET A 314 -18.20 30.08 5.96
N ASN A 315 -17.90 30.34 7.24
CA ASN A 315 -18.16 29.41 8.34
C ASN A 315 -19.63 29.40 8.77
N PHE A 316 -20.37 30.47 8.44
CA PHE A 316 -21.76 30.68 8.85
C PHE A 316 -22.62 31.22 7.70
N GLY A 317 -23.94 31.06 7.83
CA GLY A 317 -24.93 31.31 6.78
C GLY A 317 -25.79 32.57 6.95
N ASP A 318 -25.38 33.48 7.82
CA ASP A 318 -26.17 34.60 8.37
C ASP A 318 -25.63 35.98 7.97
N TYR A 319 -24.63 36.04 7.09
CA TYR A 319 -24.02 37.30 6.63
C TYR A 319 -24.59 37.75 5.30
N LYS A 320 -24.79 39.06 5.15
CA LYS A 320 -25.31 39.64 3.91
C LYS A 320 -24.23 39.81 2.84
N GLY A 321 -24.56 39.42 1.61
CA GLY A 321 -23.85 39.84 0.40
C GLY A 321 -24.50 41.09 -0.21
N TYR A 322 -23.70 41.94 -0.84
CA TYR A 322 -24.10 43.23 -1.41
C TYR A 322 -23.57 43.42 -2.84
N ASP A 323 -24.15 44.36 -3.58
CA ASP A 323 -23.67 44.77 -4.91
C ASP A 323 -22.41 45.66 -4.86
N LYS A 324 -22.28 46.44 -3.79
CA LYS A 324 -21.14 47.30 -3.45
C LYS A 324 -20.96 47.36 -1.93
N ALA A 325 -19.85 47.94 -1.46
CA ALA A 325 -19.62 48.08 -0.03
C ALA A 325 -20.79 48.85 0.64
N PRO A 326 -21.31 48.42 1.81
CA PRO A 326 -22.59 48.92 2.34
C PRO A 326 -22.65 50.41 2.70
N TRP A 327 -21.50 51.05 2.90
CA TRP A 327 -21.43 52.50 3.17
C TRP A 327 -21.47 53.35 1.90
N ILE A 328 -21.38 52.74 0.72
CA ILE A 328 -21.53 53.45 -0.55
C ILE A 328 -23.04 53.71 -0.76
N PRO A 329 -23.47 54.97 -1.01
CA PRO A 329 -24.87 55.29 -1.23
C PRO A 329 -25.53 54.41 -2.30
N GLY A 330 -26.72 53.89 -1.97
CA GLY A 330 -27.49 53.01 -2.86
C GLY A 330 -27.01 51.55 -2.91
N ALA A 331 -26.22 51.08 -1.93
CA ALA A 331 -25.88 49.67 -1.81
C ALA A 331 -27.12 48.80 -1.54
N VAL A 332 -27.29 47.72 -2.29
CA VAL A 332 -28.40 46.78 -2.19
C VAL A 332 -27.89 45.42 -1.75
N SER A 333 -28.53 44.82 -0.75
CA SER A 333 -28.20 43.46 -0.33
C SER A 333 -28.84 42.44 -1.27
N TYR A 334 -28.05 41.45 -1.69
CA TYR A 334 -28.54 40.28 -2.40
C TYR A 334 -29.15 39.23 -1.48
N GLY A 335 -29.03 39.36 -0.16
CA GLY A 335 -29.49 38.38 0.82
C GLY A 335 -28.33 37.74 1.58
N LEU A 336 -28.58 36.60 2.22
CA LEU A 336 -27.65 35.90 3.09
C LEU A 336 -26.76 34.93 2.30
N ILE A 337 -25.46 34.97 2.57
CA ILE A 337 -24.45 34.07 2.02
C ILE A 337 -24.60 32.73 2.73
N LYS A 338 -24.71 31.63 1.98
CA LYS A 338 -24.85 30.29 2.56
C LYS A 338 -23.55 29.87 3.26
N LYS A 339 -23.66 29.13 4.37
CA LYS A 339 -22.53 28.41 4.97
C LYS A 339 -21.81 27.54 3.92
N ASP A 340 -20.49 27.46 4.04
CA ASP A 340 -19.55 26.75 3.15
C ASP A 340 -19.44 27.36 1.73
N THR A 341 -19.93 28.59 1.55
CA THR A 341 -19.69 29.34 0.30
C THR A 341 -18.21 29.74 0.23
N LYS A 342 -17.57 29.46 -0.90
CA LYS A 342 -16.18 29.85 -1.19
C LYS A 342 -16.13 31.09 -2.07
N LEU A 343 -15.34 32.09 -1.66
CA LEU A 343 -15.24 33.39 -2.31
C LEU A 343 -13.78 33.69 -2.66
N GLU A 344 -13.47 33.84 -3.95
CA GLU A 344 -12.18 34.38 -4.41
C GLU A 344 -12.17 35.89 -4.23
N ILE A 345 -11.21 36.42 -3.48
CA ILE A 345 -11.11 37.85 -3.19
C ILE A 345 -10.53 38.59 -4.41
N LEU A 346 -11.34 39.48 -4.96
CA LEU A 346 -10.99 40.29 -6.14
C LEU A 346 -10.53 41.70 -5.76
N ASP A 347 -11.16 42.30 -4.76
CA ASP A 347 -10.93 43.68 -4.35
C ASP A 347 -11.34 43.89 -2.89
N GLN A 348 -10.92 45.00 -2.28
CA GLN A 348 -11.25 45.37 -0.91
C GLN A 348 -11.53 46.87 -0.79
N ALA A 349 -12.53 47.21 0.01
CA ALA A 349 -12.87 48.58 0.36
C ALA A 349 -12.82 48.72 1.88
N VAL A 350 -12.16 49.77 2.37
CA VAL A 350 -11.94 50.01 3.80
C VAL A 350 -12.68 51.27 4.22
N ASN A 351 -13.35 51.21 5.38
CA ASN A 351 -13.98 52.36 6.03
C ASN A 351 -13.74 52.28 7.54
N GLY A 352 -12.83 53.13 8.03
CA GLY A 352 -12.36 53.09 9.41
C GLY A 352 -11.71 51.74 9.74
N ALA A 353 -12.19 51.09 10.80
CA ALA A 353 -11.72 49.77 11.23
C ALA A 353 -12.22 48.61 10.35
N LYS A 354 -13.26 48.80 9.52
CA LYS A 354 -13.93 47.72 8.79
C LYS A 354 -13.51 47.66 7.33
N ALA A 355 -13.23 46.47 6.84
CA ALA A 355 -13.03 46.20 5.42
C ALA A 355 -14.10 45.25 4.90
N TYR A 356 -14.65 45.57 3.73
CA TYR A 356 -15.47 44.66 2.94
C TYR A 356 -14.66 44.20 1.74
N ALA A 357 -14.79 42.94 1.38
CA ALA A 357 -14.14 42.38 0.19
C ALA A 357 -15.18 42.16 -0.91
N LYS A 358 -14.75 42.38 -2.15
CA LYS A 358 -15.44 41.89 -3.34
C LYS A 358 -14.98 40.46 -3.60
N GLY A 359 -15.90 39.51 -3.49
CA GLY A 359 -15.64 38.09 -3.68
C GLY A 359 -16.40 37.52 -4.88
N LYS A 360 -15.73 36.71 -5.72
CA LYS A 360 -16.37 35.87 -6.74
C LYS A 360 -16.75 34.52 -6.15
N ILE A 361 -18.00 34.10 -6.32
CA ILE A 361 -18.50 32.82 -5.78
C ILE A 361 -17.90 31.68 -6.59
N LEU A 362 -17.05 30.85 -5.95
CA LEU A 362 -16.51 29.63 -6.55
C LEU A 362 -17.40 28.42 -6.24
N VAL A 363 -17.95 28.38 -5.02
CA VAL A 363 -18.85 27.32 -4.54
C VAL A 363 -19.89 27.96 -3.63
N GLY A 364 -21.14 27.51 -3.69
CA GLY A 364 -22.21 28.01 -2.81
C GLY A 364 -23.16 28.99 -3.50
N SER A 365 -23.81 29.85 -2.71
CA SER A 365 -24.82 30.79 -3.22
C SER A 365 -25.18 31.86 -2.18
N VAL A 366 -25.76 32.98 -2.65
CA VAL A 366 -26.49 33.93 -1.80
C VAL A 366 -28.00 33.72 -1.97
N LYS A 367 -28.75 33.82 -0.87
CA LYS A 367 -30.20 33.61 -0.86
C LYS A 367 -30.95 34.76 -0.20
N SER A 368 -32.08 35.13 -0.79
CA SER A 368 -33.10 35.95 -0.14
C SER A 368 -34.36 35.09 0.03
N GLY A 369 -34.66 34.71 1.27
CA GLY A 369 -35.67 33.68 1.55
C GLY A 369 -35.30 32.33 0.92
N SER A 370 -36.21 31.73 0.17
CA SER A 370 -35.98 30.48 -0.57
C SER A 370 -35.21 30.68 -1.89
N ASN A 371 -35.14 31.90 -2.40
CA ASN A 371 -34.63 32.18 -3.75
C ASN A 371 -33.12 32.38 -3.74
N LYS A 372 -32.42 31.71 -4.66
CA LYS A 372 -31.00 31.97 -4.94
C LYS A 372 -30.89 33.26 -5.76
N THR A 373 -30.26 34.27 -5.19
CA THR A 373 -30.08 35.59 -5.81
C THR A 373 -28.71 35.73 -6.47
N ARG A 374 -27.70 34.97 -6.00
CA ARG A 374 -26.37 34.88 -6.61
C ARG A 374 -25.87 33.43 -6.57
N ILE A 375 -25.18 33.02 -7.62
CA ILE A 375 -24.69 31.66 -7.85
C ILE A 375 -23.19 31.67 -8.19
N VAL A 376 -22.61 30.48 -8.42
CA VAL A 376 -21.22 30.33 -8.84
C VAL A 376 -20.94 31.18 -10.08
N GLY A 377 -19.84 31.93 -10.04
CA GLY A 377 -19.44 32.90 -11.06
C GLY A 377 -19.79 34.35 -10.73
N ASP A 378 -20.83 34.60 -9.93
CA ASP A 378 -21.26 35.94 -9.56
C ASP A 378 -20.34 36.60 -8.52
N GLU A 379 -20.34 37.93 -8.48
CA GLU A 379 -19.57 38.75 -7.56
C GLU A 379 -20.45 39.39 -6.48
N ILE A 380 -19.96 39.42 -5.25
CA ILE A 380 -20.62 40.06 -4.10
C ILE A 380 -19.64 40.81 -3.22
N TRP A 381 -20.10 41.87 -2.56
CA TRP A 381 -19.40 42.52 -1.47
C TRP A 381 -19.87 41.97 -0.12
N PHE A 382 -18.95 41.65 0.79
CA PHE A 382 -19.27 41.07 2.09
C PHE A 382 -18.28 41.53 3.17
N ALA A 383 -18.69 41.43 4.44
CA ALA A 383 -17.83 41.79 5.56
C ALA A 383 -16.59 40.90 5.57
N TYR A 384 -15.40 41.51 5.57
CA TYR A 384 -14.15 40.78 5.39
C TYR A 384 -13.23 40.90 6.61
N LYS A 385 -12.80 42.11 6.98
CA LYS A 385 -11.92 42.31 8.13
C LYS A 385 -12.43 43.40 9.06
N GLU A 386 -12.02 43.31 10.32
CA GLU A 386 -12.15 44.39 11.30
C GLU A 386 -10.83 44.51 12.07
N ASN A 387 -10.22 45.71 12.09
CA ASN A 387 -8.88 45.96 12.63
C ASN A 387 -7.80 45.01 12.05
N ASP A 388 -7.81 44.83 10.73
CA ASP A 388 -6.94 43.92 9.98
C ASP A 388 -7.02 42.42 10.33
N ALA A 389 -7.87 42.04 11.29
CA ALA A 389 -8.19 40.66 11.62
C ALA A 389 -9.44 40.17 10.85
N PRO A 390 -9.60 38.85 10.63
CA PRO A 390 -10.82 38.29 10.06
C PRO A 390 -12.06 38.77 10.82
N TYR A 391 -13.08 39.24 10.11
CA TYR A 391 -14.30 39.75 10.72
C TYR A 391 -14.93 38.67 11.63
N GLN A 392 -15.29 39.05 12.85
CA GLN A 392 -15.85 38.14 13.84
C GLN A 392 -17.34 38.37 14.07
N ASN A 393 -18.05 37.30 14.40
CA ASN A 393 -19.45 37.39 14.83
C ASN A 393 -19.56 37.86 16.29
N SER A 394 -20.79 38.03 16.78
CA SER A 394 -21.07 38.42 18.17
C SER A 394 -20.53 37.44 19.23
N ASN A 395 -20.14 36.22 18.84
CA ASN A 395 -19.52 35.23 19.70
C ASN A 395 -17.99 35.17 19.54
N HIS A 396 -17.37 36.21 18.95
CA HIS A 396 -15.92 36.31 18.71
C HIS A 396 -15.35 35.18 17.82
N LYS A 397 -16.17 34.62 16.92
CA LYS A 397 -15.74 33.61 15.95
C LYS A 397 -15.62 34.24 14.57
N SER A 398 -14.51 33.98 13.88
CA SER A 398 -14.28 34.44 12.51
C SER A 398 -15.38 33.91 11.58
N ILE A 399 -15.97 34.80 10.79
CA ILE A 399 -17.14 34.46 9.97
C ILE A 399 -16.76 33.68 8.71
N TRP A 400 -15.48 33.72 8.36
CA TRP A 400 -14.85 32.97 7.29
C TRP A 400 -13.49 32.44 7.75
N THR A 401 -12.99 31.44 7.04
CA THR A 401 -11.62 30.92 7.13
C THR A 401 -10.92 31.12 5.79
N ALA A 402 -9.66 31.57 5.80
CA ALA A 402 -8.89 31.61 4.57
C ALA A 402 -8.52 30.18 4.16
N ASP A 403 -8.79 29.85 2.91
CA ASP A 403 -8.24 28.65 2.31
C ASP A 403 -6.71 28.82 2.27
N LYS A 404 -5.98 27.75 2.59
CA LYS A 404 -4.52 27.78 2.49
C LYS A 404 -4.13 28.00 1.03
N VAL A 405 -3.20 28.92 0.80
CA VAL A 405 -2.53 29.01 -0.49
C VAL A 405 -1.85 27.66 -0.74
N PRO A 406 -2.10 27.00 -1.88
CA PRO A 406 -1.45 25.74 -2.20
C PRO A 406 0.07 25.89 -2.16
N GLU A 407 0.77 24.94 -1.57
CA GLU A 407 2.23 24.88 -1.58
C GLU A 407 2.67 23.61 -2.30
N ARG A 408 3.67 23.73 -3.18
CA ARG A 408 4.22 22.58 -3.90
C ARG A 408 4.99 21.68 -2.91
N LEU A 409 4.59 20.41 -2.84
CA LEU A 409 5.24 19.42 -1.98
C LEU A 409 6.64 19.09 -2.48
N ARG A 410 7.66 19.32 -1.66
CA ARG A 410 9.03 18.94 -1.99
C ARG A 410 9.20 17.41 -1.91
N PRO A 411 9.75 16.75 -2.95
CA PRO A 411 10.07 15.34 -2.89
C PRO A 411 11.10 15.03 -1.80
N ASN A 412 10.98 13.86 -1.17
CA ASN A 412 11.81 13.47 -0.02
C ASN A 412 13.16 12.82 -0.41
N TYR A 413 13.38 12.57 -1.71
CA TYR A 413 14.59 11.94 -2.23
C TYR A 413 15.72 12.91 -2.56
N TRP A 414 15.40 14.21 -2.63
CA TRP A 414 16.40 15.25 -2.81
C TRP A 414 17.42 15.21 -1.67
N GLN A 415 18.69 15.35 -2.03
CA GLN A 415 19.80 15.26 -1.10
C GLN A 415 20.42 16.62 -0.79
N GLY A 416 20.66 16.90 0.48
CA GLY A 416 21.36 18.10 0.94
C GLY A 416 21.10 18.41 2.41
N LYS A 417 21.26 19.69 2.78
CA LYS A 417 21.08 20.14 4.16
C LYS A 417 19.61 20.29 4.50
N VAL A 418 19.13 19.50 5.44
CA VAL A 418 17.76 19.53 5.96
C VAL A 418 17.74 20.28 7.27
N LYS A 419 16.81 21.24 7.42
CA LYS A 419 16.37 21.74 8.72
C LYS A 419 15.05 21.07 9.07
N ALA A 420 15.00 20.42 10.23
CA ALA A 420 13.79 19.79 10.72
C ALA A 420 13.43 20.31 12.11
N THR A 421 12.15 20.53 12.34
CA THR A 421 11.59 20.92 13.63
C THR A 421 11.16 19.67 14.39
N ALA A 422 11.56 19.56 15.64
CA ALA A 422 11.14 18.49 16.54
C ALA A 422 9.61 18.54 16.74
N ALA A 423 8.89 17.53 16.25
CA ALA A 423 7.48 17.33 16.53
C ALA A 423 7.28 16.72 17.93
N ASN A 424 8.22 15.86 18.34
CA ASN A 424 8.29 15.22 19.64
C ASN A 424 9.67 15.42 20.29
N LYS A 425 9.82 15.01 21.56
CA LYS A 425 11.12 15.08 22.24
C LYS A 425 12.15 14.23 21.51
N LEU A 426 13.30 14.82 21.16
CA LEU A 426 14.36 14.15 20.42
C LEU A 426 15.46 13.67 21.35
N ASP A 427 15.69 12.36 21.37
CA ASP A 427 16.81 11.77 22.08
C ASP A 427 18.13 11.99 21.36
N LEU A 428 19.14 12.40 22.13
CA LEU A 428 20.48 12.64 21.61
C LEU A 428 21.38 11.43 21.85
N TYR A 429 22.11 11.02 20.82
CA TYR A 429 23.05 9.91 20.82
C TYR A 429 24.43 10.36 20.34
N THR A 430 25.48 9.61 20.72
CA THR A 430 26.80 9.72 20.10
C THR A 430 26.81 9.02 18.74
N ALA A 431 27.87 9.24 17.96
CA ALA A 431 28.03 8.56 16.67
C ALA A 431 28.04 7.02 16.80
N PRO A 432 27.47 6.30 15.81
CA PRO A 432 27.62 4.85 15.74
C PRO A 432 29.08 4.46 15.54
N ALA A 433 29.46 3.25 15.94
CA ALA A 433 30.83 2.75 15.74
C ALA A 433 31.20 2.64 14.25
N THR A 434 30.21 2.34 13.40
CA THR A 434 30.36 2.23 11.95
C THR A 434 29.24 3.00 11.26
N LEU A 435 29.59 3.83 10.27
CA LEU A 435 28.64 4.62 9.49
C LEU A 435 28.03 3.77 8.36
N GLN A 436 27.24 2.75 8.71
CA GLN A 436 26.57 1.85 7.76
C GLN A 436 25.14 1.54 8.21
N ASN A 437 24.23 1.37 7.24
CA ASN A 437 22.86 0.93 7.49
C ASN A 437 22.83 -0.43 8.22
N GLY A 438 21.86 -0.62 9.11
CA GLY A 438 21.67 -1.83 9.91
C GLY A 438 22.59 -1.93 11.13
N GLN A 439 23.50 -0.98 11.36
CA GLN A 439 24.38 -0.96 12.54
C GLN A 439 23.69 -0.30 13.75
N PRO A 440 24.11 -0.63 14.99
CA PRO A 440 23.57 0.02 16.19
C PRO A 440 24.00 1.49 16.29
N ILE A 441 23.10 2.32 16.81
CA ILE A 441 23.43 3.72 17.16
C ILE A 441 24.47 3.79 18.29
N GLY A 442 25.18 4.91 18.42
CA GLY A 442 26.04 5.18 19.57
C GLY A 442 25.28 5.34 20.90
N ALA A 443 26.02 5.53 21.99
CA ALA A 443 25.44 5.65 23.32
C ALA A 443 24.56 6.90 23.44
N ARG A 444 23.48 6.82 24.22
CA ARG A 444 22.62 7.98 24.52
C ARG A 444 23.39 9.02 25.33
N CYS A 445 23.25 10.29 25.00
CA CYS A 445 23.90 11.44 25.63
C CYS A 445 23.25 11.81 26.98
N GLY A 446 23.14 10.84 27.90
CA GLY A 446 22.42 10.99 29.17
C GLY A 446 20.92 11.19 28.99
N ASN A 447 20.28 11.89 29.93
CA ASN A 447 18.84 12.22 29.87
C ASN A 447 18.54 13.46 29.00
N LYS A 448 19.47 13.86 28.12
CA LYS A 448 19.32 15.05 27.28
C LYS A 448 18.36 14.75 26.14
N GLN A 449 17.27 15.52 26.09
CA GLN A 449 16.30 15.49 25.01
C GLN A 449 16.04 16.91 24.53
N LEU A 450 15.99 17.13 23.22
CA LEU A 450 15.49 18.41 22.70
C LEU A 450 13.98 18.49 22.91
N ILE A 451 13.49 19.69 23.24
CA ILE A 451 12.05 19.93 23.34
C ILE A 451 11.39 19.94 21.95
N PRO A 452 10.10 19.61 21.86
CA PRO A 452 9.31 19.95 20.67
C PRO A 452 9.50 21.41 20.30
N THR A 453 9.43 21.73 19.01
CA THR A 453 9.76 23.02 18.37
C THR A 453 11.25 23.36 18.24
N SER A 454 12.16 22.55 18.77
CA SER A 454 13.61 22.74 18.50
C SER A 454 13.91 22.44 17.03
N VAL A 455 14.80 23.21 16.41
CA VAL A 455 15.20 23.03 15.01
C VAL A 455 16.59 22.41 14.97
N VAL A 456 16.71 21.29 14.26
CA VAL A 456 17.98 20.61 13.98
C VAL A 456 18.33 20.70 12.50
N GLU A 457 19.61 20.79 12.18
CA GLU A 457 20.12 20.72 10.81
C GLU A 457 20.96 19.45 10.64
N PHE A 458 20.76 18.71 9.54
CA PHE A 458 21.54 17.53 9.17
C PHE A 458 21.73 17.42 7.66
N ASP A 459 22.69 16.63 7.22
CA ASP A 459 22.84 16.27 5.81
C ASP A 459 22.04 15.00 5.51
N SER A 460 21.09 15.07 4.58
CA SER A 460 20.27 13.92 4.20
C SER A 460 21.10 12.79 3.57
N LYS A 461 22.26 13.10 2.96
CA LYS A 461 23.19 12.10 2.39
C LYS A 461 23.83 11.22 3.47
N GLU A 462 23.92 11.74 4.69
CA GLU A 462 24.50 11.03 5.84
C GLU A 462 23.45 10.32 6.70
N VAL A 463 22.17 10.32 6.28
CA VAL A 463 21.12 9.61 7.00
C VAL A 463 21.32 8.11 6.88
N LEU A 464 21.31 7.44 8.02
CA LEU A 464 21.44 5.99 8.13
C LEU A 464 20.22 5.38 8.81
N ASN A 465 19.82 4.21 8.35
CA ASN A 465 18.90 3.35 9.07
C ASN A 465 19.69 2.58 10.13
N LEU A 466 19.65 3.01 11.39
CA LEU A 466 20.42 2.43 12.50
C LEU A 466 19.50 1.74 13.51
N ILE A 467 20.03 0.74 14.21
CA ILE A 467 19.28 0.02 15.24
C ILE A 467 19.30 0.86 16.53
N VAL A 468 18.12 1.33 16.94
CA VAL A 468 17.85 2.03 18.20
C VAL A 468 16.87 1.18 18.99
N GLU A 469 17.29 0.70 20.16
CA GLU A 469 16.46 -0.15 21.04
C GLU A 469 15.85 -1.37 20.30
N GLY A 470 16.63 -2.00 19.42
CA GLY A 470 16.23 -3.19 18.66
C GLY A 470 15.32 -2.92 17.45
N LYS A 471 15.02 -1.66 17.14
CA LYS A 471 14.25 -1.27 15.95
C LYS A 471 15.12 -0.45 15.00
N LEU A 472 14.94 -0.66 13.70
CA LEU A 472 15.60 0.12 12.67
C LEU A 472 14.95 1.51 12.61
N ARG A 473 15.75 2.57 12.75
CA ARG A 473 15.32 3.97 12.74
C ARG A 473 16.16 4.82 11.79
N ARG A 474 15.57 5.84 11.18
CA ARG A 474 16.28 6.86 10.39
C ARG A 474 16.98 7.82 11.35
N MET A 475 18.29 7.70 11.42
CA MET A 475 19.14 8.50 12.27
C MET A 475 20.02 9.40 11.41
N ALA A 476 20.26 10.62 11.88
CA ALA A 476 21.16 11.55 11.23
C ALA A 476 22.10 12.19 12.25
N LYS A 477 23.30 12.55 11.80
CA LYS A 477 24.17 13.48 12.53
C LYS A 477 23.61 14.89 12.38
N CYS A 478 23.29 15.53 13.50
CA CYS A 478 22.63 16.81 13.57
C CYS A 478 23.44 17.85 14.35
N VAL A 479 23.19 19.11 14.03
CA VAL A 479 23.50 20.28 14.86
C VAL A 479 22.19 20.98 15.25
N MET A 480 22.12 21.59 16.44
CA MET A 480 20.94 22.36 16.83
C MET A 480 21.04 23.79 16.28
N VAL A 481 20.03 24.22 15.53
CA VAL A 481 19.91 25.58 14.99
C VAL A 481 19.22 26.51 15.97
N SER A 482 18.14 26.05 16.60
CA SER A 482 17.39 26.80 17.61
C SER A 482 16.60 25.86 18.53
N GLY A 483 16.14 26.35 19.68
CA GLY A 483 15.41 25.56 20.68
C GLY A 483 16.22 25.30 21.95
N GLY A 484 15.94 24.18 22.62
CA GLY A 484 16.57 23.88 23.90
C GLY A 484 16.35 22.46 24.42
N LEU A 485 16.95 22.14 25.56
CA LEU A 485 16.80 20.85 26.23
C LEU A 485 15.58 20.85 27.16
N ALA A 486 14.96 19.68 27.32
CA ALA A 486 13.89 19.46 28.28
C ALA A 486 14.38 19.46 29.76
N ALA A 487 15.69 19.40 29.98
CA ALA A 487 16.33 19.39 31.28
C ALA A 487 17.54 20.34 31.29
N ALA A 488 18.04 20.71 32.48
CA ALA A 488 19.20 21.57 32.63
C ALA A 488 20.47 20.97 31.99
N GLY A 489 21.23 21.78 31.27
CA GLY A 489 22.49 21.38 30.63
C GLY A 489 22.71 22.07 29.28
N SER A 490 23.82 21.74 28.62
CA SER A 490 24.14 22.20 27.26
C SER A 490 23.95 21.09 26.22
N VAL A 491 23.51 21.50 25.03
CA VAL A 491 23.42 20.64 23.84
C VAL A 491 24.82 20.41 23.28
N PRO A 492 25.20 19.17 22.94
CA PRO A 492 26.48 18.91 22.26
C PRO A 492 26.57 19.67 20.92
N GLU A 493 27.79 20.02 20.51
CA GLU A 493 28.03 20.72 19.22
C GLU A 493 27.46 19.94 18.02
N SER A 494 27.60 18.61 18.04
CA SER A 494 26.85 17.72 17.16
C SER A 494 26.42 16.45 17.89
N PHE A 495 25.35 15.83 17.43
CA PHE A 495 24.76 14.64 18.05
C PHE A 495 24.00 13.85 16.98
N TRP A 496 23.75 12.57 17.23
CA TRP A 496 22.85 11.78 16.40
C TRP A 496 21.46 11.78 17.00
N THR A 497 20.42 11.90 16.17
CA THR A 497 19.03 11.79 16.61
C THR A 497 18.17 11.13 15.53
N CYS A 498 17.01 10.65 15.95
CA CYS A 498 15.95 10.13 15.11
C CYS A 498 15.30 11.26 14.31
N ILE A 499 15.16 11.06 12.99
CA ILE A 499 14.66 12.04 12.03
C ILE A 499 13.44 11.54 11.25
N GLU A 500 12.76 10.51 11.73
CA GLU A 500 11.53 10.03 11.11
C GLU A 500 10.43 11.10 11.08
N SER A 501 9.77 11.20 9.93
CA SER A 501 8.63 12.09 9.67
C SER A 501 7.36 11.32 9.27
N SER A 502 7.35 9.99 9.38
CA SER A 502 6.19 9.17 8.99
C SER A 502 5.08 9.22 10.05
N ALA A 503 3.83 9.04 9.62
CA ALA A 503 2.67 9.08 10.53
C ALA A 503 2.69 7.99 11.62
N GLU A 504 3.35 6.86 11.35
CA GLU A 504 3.49 5.74 12.30
C GLU A 504 4.51 6.03 13.41
N TYR A 505 5.49 6.90 13.14
CA TYR A 505 6.54 7.25 14.09
C TYR A 505 7.10 8.65 13.77
N HIS A 506 6.35 9.68 14.16
CA HIS A 506 6.59 11.08 13.79
C HIS A 506 7.47 11.79 14.82
N MET A 507 8.74 12.00 14.52
CA MET A 507 9.70 12.66 15.42
C MET A 507 10.01 14.09 15.00
N VAL A 508 10.13 14.34 13.70
CA VAL A 508 10.46 15.66 13.14
C VAL A 508 9.59 16.02 11.93
N ASP A 509 9.41 17.32 11.72
CA ASP A 509 8.85 17.92 10.52
C ASP A 509 9.96 18.59 9.71
N TRP A 510 10.14 18.20 8.45
CA TRP A 510 11.15 18.82 7.60
C TRP A 510 10.67 20.21 7.18
N THR A 511 11.38 21.24 7.62
CA THR A 511 11.01 22.65 7.40
C THR A 511 11.72 23.29 6.22
N SER A 512 12.93 22.85 5.91
CA SER A 512 13.63 23.20 4.69
C SER A 512 14.57 22.09 4.27
N LEU A 513 14.75 21.92 2.97
CA LEU A 513 15.80 21.08 2.39
C LEU A 513 16.52 21.94 1.35
N MET A 514 17.80 22.22 1.59
CA MET A 514 18.67 22.88 0.65
C MET A 514 19.49 21.82 -0.08
N PRO A 515 19.25 21.58 -1.38
CA PRO A 515 20.03 20.63 -2.15
C PRO A 515 21.53 20.95 -2.11
N SER A 516 22.36 19.90 -2.04
CA SER A 516 23.82 20.07 -2.00
C SER A 516 24.43 20.39 -3.37
N SER A 517 23.70 20.09 -4.44
CA SER A 517 24.13 20.23 -5.84
C SER A 517 22.90 20.42 -6.73
N PHE A 518 23.16 21.08 -7.86
CA PHE A 518 22.19 21.32 -8.93
C PHE A 518 22.83 20.94 -10.27
N ASP A 519 21.99 20.64 -11.26
CA ASP A 519 22.36 20.41 -12.67
C ASP A 519 23.29 19.21 -12.93
N SER A 520 23.60 18.42 -11.89
CA SER A 520 24.34 17.15 -11.97
C SER A 520 23.45 15.96 -11.63
N VAL A 521 23.79 14.78 -12.15
CA VAL A 521 23.14 13.54 -11.73
C VAL A 521 23.72 13.11 -10.38
N GLU A 522 22.83 12.96 -9.41
CA GLU A 522 23.14 12.49 -8.07
C GLU A 522 22.69 11.04 -7.91
N THR A 523 23.46 10.27 -7.13
CA THR A 523 23.01 8.97 -6.64
C THR A 523 22.07 9.15 -5.46
N ALA A 524 21.11 8.25 -5.34
CA ALA A 524 20.23 8.17 -4.18
C ALA A 524 20.03 6.71 -3.78
N SER A 525 19.65 6.50 -2.52
CA SER A 525 19.21 5.21 -1.99
C SER A 525 18.00 5.46 -1.08
N THR A 526 17.01 6.17 -1.64
CA THR A 526 15.84 6.61 -0.88
C THR A 526 14.66 5.72 -1.24
N GLY A 527 14.16 4.95 -0.26
CA GLY A 527 12.93 4.17 -0.42
C GLY A 527 11.73 5.09 -0.69
N ILE A 528 10.92 4.71 -1.66
CA ILE A 528 9.73 5.47 -2.09
C ILE A 528 8.53 4.53 -2.26
N LYS A 529 7.34 5.00 -1.92
CA LYS A 529 6.10 4.23 -2.01
C LYS A 529 5.25 4.65 -3.19
N ALA A 530 4.44 3.73 -3.71
CA ALA A 530 3.44 4.04 -4.72
C ALA A 530 2.51 5.17 -4.20
N GLY A 531 2.38 6.24 -4.98
CA GLY A 531 1.62 7.43 -4.62
C GLY A 531 2.42 8.54 -3.95
N ASP A 532 3.68 8.32 -3.55
CA ASP A 532 4.53 9.38 -3.00
C ASP A 532 4.86 10.45 -4.06
N PRO A 533 5.00 11.73 -3.68
CA PRO A 533 5.36 12.81 -4.61
C PRO A 533 6.73 12.58 -5.28
N ILE A 534 6.76 12.63 -6.61
CA ILE A 534 7.99 12.64 -7.42
C ILE A 534 8.41 14.07 -7.77
N GLY A 535 7.45 14.94 -8.09
CA GLY A 535 7.71 16.33 -8.50
C GLY A 535 6.48 16.94 -9.16
N TYR A 536 6.62 18.13 -9.72
CA TYR A 536 5.57 18.81 -10.49
C TYR A 536 5.97 18.93 -11.95
N LEU A 537 5.01 19.23 -12.83
CA LEU A 537 5.28 19.46 -14.24
C LEU A 537 6.25 20.63 -14.42
N GLY A 538 7.36 20.41 -15.15
CA GLY A 538 8.30 21.47 -15.50
C GLY A 538 7.90 22.18 -16.79
N LYS A 539 8.33 23.42 -16.95
CA LYS A 539 8.11 24.20 -18.18
C LYS A 539 8.99 23.70 -19.32
N THR A 540 8.41 23.67 -20.52
CA THR A 540 9.11 23.51 -21.80
C THR A 540 8.57 24.55 -22.78
N GLU A 541 9.48 25.33 -23.38
CA GLU A 541 9.20 26.27 -24.45
C GLU A 541 9.70 25.68 -25.77
N ASN A 542 8.78 25.48 -26.71
CA ASN A 542 9.06 24.98 -28.05
C ASN A 542 8.85 26.10 -29.09
N LEU A 543 9.39 25.91 -30.28
CA LEU A 543 9.20 26.81 -31.42
C LEU A 543 8.10 26.30 -32.34
N LEU A 544 7.20 27.19 -32.76
CA LEU A 544 6.21 26.88 -33.78
C LEU A 544 6.77 27.03 -35.20
N ASN A 545 7.78 27.88 -35.38
CA ASN A 545 8.41 28.16 -36.67
C ASN A 545 9.75 28.92 -36.51
N GLU A 546 10.48 29.09 -37.62
CA GLU A 546 11.73 29.85 -37.72
C GLU A 546 11.58 31.37 -37.51
N SER A 547 10.37 31.89 -37.33
CA SER A 547 10.15 33.30 -36.96
C SER A 547 10.31 33.55 -35.44
N GLY A 548 10.57 32.50 -34.65
CA GLY A 548 10.78 32.61 -33.20
C GLY A 548 9.50 32.68 -32.38
N VAL A 549 8.35 32.34 -32.98
CA VAL A 549 7.08 32.20 -32.25
C VAL A 549 7.19 31.01 -31.32
N THR A 550 6.95 31.24 -30.03
CA THR A 550 7.10 30.24 -28.98
C THR A 550 5.75 29.76 -28.50
N ASP A 551 5.63 28.44 -28.34
CA ASP A 551 4.58 27.80 -27.59
C ASP A 551 5.15 27.29 -26.25
N SER A 552 4.39 27.43 -25.18
CA SER A 552 4.85 27.08 -23.84
C SER A 552 3.85 26.18 -23.15
N LYS A 553 4.35 25.08 -22.61
CA LYS A 553 3.56 24.14 -21.82
C LYS A 553 4.34 23.68 -20.60
N PHE A 554 3.60 23.15 -19.63
CA PHE A 554 4.18 22.38 -18.53
C PHE A 554 4.02 20.91 -18.84
N GLN A 555 5.09 20.12 -18.70
CA GLN A 555 5.06 18.70 -19.02
C GLN A 555 5.99 17.88 -18.12
N ALA A 556 5.73 16.59 -18.05
CA ALA A 556 6.64 15.56 -17.59
C ALA A 556 6.60 14.40 -18.58
N HIS A 557 7.75 13.81 -18.85
CA HIS A 557 7.87 12.60 -19.66
C HIS A 557 8.07 11.41 -18.72
N ILE A 558 7.27 10.36 -18.88
CA ILE A 558 7.24 9.19 -18.00
C ILE A 558 7.52 7.92 -18.79
N GLU A 559 8.58 7.22 -18.45
CA GLU A 559 8.94 5.93 -19.02
C GLU A 559 8.89 4.81 -17.99
N ILE A 560 8.58 3.60 -18.44
CA ILE A 560 8.84 2.37 -17.71
C ILE A 560 9.71 1.48 -18.59
N PHE A 561 10.88 1.08 -18.08
CA PHE A 561 11.77 0.22 -18.83
C PHE A 561 12.50 -0.81 -17.98
N THR A 562 13.06 -1.84 -18.60
CA THR A 562 13.95 -2.81 -17.97
C THR A 562 15.11 -3.19 -18.87
N ALA A 563 16.26 -3.48 -18.26
CA ALA A 563 17.43 -4.03 -18.92
C ALA A 563 17.52 -5.57 -18.77
N GLU A 564 16.52 -6.22 -18.17
CA GLU A 564 16.51 -7.67 -17.97
C GLU A 564 16.43 -8.43 -19.30
N ALA A 565 17.18 -9.53 -19.41
CA ALA A 565 17.22 -10.34 -20.63
C ALA A 565 16.05 -11.33 -20.72
N ASP A 566 15.48 -11.71 -19.57
CA ASP A 566 14.45 -12.72 -19.34
C ASP A 566 13.04 -12.13 -19.25
N VAL A 567 12.81 -10.95 -19.84
CA VAL A 567 11.47 -10.33 -19.92
C VAL A 567 10.44 -11.29 -20.53
N LYS A 568 10.81 -12.08 -21.54
CA LYS A 568 9.92 -13.06 -22.17
C LYS A 568 9.44 -14.14 -21.18
N ASP A 569 10.32 -14.60 -20.28
CA ASP A 569 9.98 -15.57 -19.24
C ASP A 569 8.94 -15.01 -18.25
N PHE A 570 9.03 -13.72 -17.94
CA PHE A 570 8.03 -13.01 -17.15
C PHE A 570 6.67 -12.93 -17.88
N LEU A 571 6.68 -12.62 -19.17
CA LEU A 571 5.46 -12.52 -19.99
C LEU A 571 4.77 -13.88 -20.18
N ASP A 572 5.54 -14.96 -20.27
CA ASP A 572 5.06 -16.32 -20.49
C ASP A 572 4.59 -17.03 -19.21
N ASN A 573 4.62 -16.36 -18.06
CA ASN A 573 4.17 -16.89 -16.78
C ASN A 573 4.87 -18.23 -16.43
N LEU A 574 6.20 -18.31 -16.50
CA LEU A 574 6.91 -19.57 -16.23
C LEU A 574 6.72 -20.09 -14.80
N ALA A 575 6.30 -19.24 -13.85
CA ALA A 575 5.86 -19.70 -12.52
C ALA A 575 4.53 -20.46 -12.55
N GLY A 576 3.78 -20.42 -13.65
CA GLY A 576 2.51 -21.13 -13.84
C GLY A 576 1.40 -20.66 -12.90
N LEU A 577 1.36 -19.37 -12.58
CA LEU A 577 0.37 -18.82 -11.65
C LEU A 577 -1.01 -18.86 -12.26
N LYS A 578 -1.96 -19.46 -11.52
CA LYS A 578 -3.39 -19.51 -11.86
C LYS A 578 -4.28 -18.68 -10.94
N THR A 579 -3.66 -17.99 -10.00
CA THR A 579 -4.29 -17.06 -9.06
C THR A 579 -4.29 -15.64 -9.59
N GLY A 580 -5.17 -14.78 -9.08
CA GLY A 580 -5.30 -13.38 -9.49
C GLY A 580 -6.50 -13.16 -10.40
N LYS A 581 -6.47 -12.09 -11.19
CA LYS A 581 -7.50 -11.78 -12.15
C LYS A 581 -7.55 -12.78 -13.28
N GLN A 582 -8.76 -13.27 -13.56
CA GLN A 582 -9.02 -14.32 -14.52
C GLN A 582 -9.65 -13.76 -15.78
N TYR A 583 -9.26 -14.34 -16.91
CA TYR A 583 -9.78 -14.00 -18.22
C TYR A 583 -10.21 -15.27 -18.94
N LEU A 584 -11.29 -15.15 -19.69
CA LEU A 584 -11.69 -16.13 -20.68
C LEU A 584 -10.85 -15.91 -21.94
N HIS A 585 -10.04 -16.91 -22.27
CA HIS A 585 -9.15 -16.89 -23.42
C HIS A 585 -9.83 -17.54 -24.62
N LEU A 586 -9.86 -16.81 -25.74
CA LEU A 586 -10.43 -17.25 -27.00
C LEU A 586 -9.31 -17.20 -28.07
N PRO A 587 -8.70 -18.35 -28.39
CA PRO A 587 -7.67 -18.44 -29.43
C PRO A 587 -8.21 -18.08 -30.83
N ILE A 588 -7.28 -17.76 -31.73
CA ILE A 588 -7.57 -17.65 -33.18
C ILE A 588 -8.25 -18.95 -33.66
N GLY A 589 -9.30 -18.79 -34.47
CA GLY A 589 -10.08 -19.91 -35.02
C GLY A 589 -11.25 -20.35 -34.14
N THR A 590 -11.39 -19.81 -32.92
CA THR A 590 -12.54 -20.11 -32.04
C THR A 590 -13.85 -19.77 -32.73
N LYS A 591 -14.84 -20.68 -32.68
CA LYS A 591 -16.19 -20.45 -33.17
C LYS A 591 -17.12 -20.26 -31.98
N LEU A 592 -17.88 -19.17 -31.97
CA LEU A 592 -18.85 -18.90 -30.91
C LEU A 592 -20.23 -19.41 -31.35
N LYS A 593 -20.99 -20.02 -30.44
CA LYS A 593 -22.37 -20.41 -30.72
C LYS A 593 -23.26 -19.16 -30.73
N ASN A 594 -24.17 -19.06 -31.70
CA ASN A 594 -25.14 -17.97 -31.75
C ASN A 594 -26.15 -18.09 -30.60
N LYS A 595 -26.49 -16.96 -29.97
CA LYS A 595 -27.51 -16.90 -28.92
C LYS A 595 -28.91 -17.03 -29.53
N ALA A 596 -29.78 -17.82 -28.91
CA ALA A 596 -31.14 -18.04 -29.41
C ALA A 596 -31.89 -16.70 -29.64
N PRO A 597 -32.70 -16.57 -30.71
CA PRO A 597 -33.20 -17.63 -31.60
C PRO A 597 -32.28 -17.94 -32.81
N ALA A 598 -31.14 -17.27 -32.94
CA ALA A 598 -30.21 -17.54 -34.03
C ALA A 598 -29.56 -18.92 -33.86
N ILE A 599 -29.46 -19.67 -34.96
CA ILE A 599 -28.93 -21.05 -34.99
C ILE A 599 -27.53 -21.02 -35.62
N GLY A 600 -26.68 -21.97 -35.25
CA GLY A 600 -25.32 -22.12 -35.80
C GLY A 600 -24.23 -21.45 -34.97
N THR A 601 -23.08 -21.22 -35.60
CA THR A 601 -21.91 -20.57 -34.99
C THR A 601 -21.51 -19.34 -35.79
N THR A 602 -20.76 -18.44 -35.16
CA THR A 602 -20.07 -17.34 -35.84
C THR A 602 -19.01 -17.89 -36.79
N GLU A 603 -18.53 -17.02 -37.69
CA GLU A 603 -17.26 -17.25 -38.37
C GLU A 603 -16.13 -17.42 -37.33
N PRO A 604 -15.07 -18.18 -37.66
CA PRO A 604 -13.90 -18.32 -36.79
C PRO A 604 -13.30 -16.95 -36.45
N LEU A 605 -13.00 -16.73 -35.18
CA LEU A 605 -12.31 -15.51 -34.75
C LEU A 605 -10.96 -15.41 -35.45
N LYS A 606 -10.70 -14.28 -36.10
CA LYS A 606 -9.44 -14.05 -36.83
C LYS A 606 -8.29 -13.61 -35.93
N ARG A 607 -8.58 -13.32 -34.67
CA ARG A 607 -7.62 -12.87 -33.67
C ARG A 607 -7.91 -13.48 -32.31
N GLU A 608 -6.90 -13.45 -31.46
CA GLU A 608 -7.00 -13.89 -30.08
C GLU A 608 -7.70 -12.82 -29.22
N HIS A 609 -8.47 -13.27 -28.23
CA HIS A 609 -9.12 -12.40 -27.27
C HIS A 609 -8.96 -12.92 -25.84
N ALA A 610 -8.76 -12.00 -24.91
CA ALA A 610 -8.87 -12.24 -23.48
C ALA A 610 -9.96 -11.35 -22.90
N ILE A 611 -11.04 -11.97 -22.40
CA ILE A 611 -12.18 -11.25 -21.85
C ILE A 611 -12.12 -11.35 -20.33
N ASP A 612 -12.15 -10.21 -19.65
CA ASP A 612 -12.30 -10.18 -18.20
C ASP A 612 -13.49 -11.05 -17.80
N LEU A 613 -13.24 -12.08 -16.99
CA LEU A 613 -14.27 -13.06 -16.66
C LEU A 613 -15.49 -12.41 -15.98
N THR A 614 -15.30 -11.28 -15.31
CA THR A 614 -16.39 -10.50 -14.70
C THR A 614 -17.33 -9.87 -15.74
N LYS A 615 -16.86 -9.68 -16.97
CA LYS A 615 -17.61 -9.15 -18.13
C LYS A 615 -18.24 -10.25 -18.99
N ALA A 616 -18.03 -11.53 -18.67
CA ALA A 616 -18.58 -12.68 -19.39
C ALA A 616 -19.69 -13.36 -18.57
N PRO A 617 -20.95 -12.89 -18.63
CA PRO A 617 -22.02 -13.48 -17.83
C PRO A 617 -22.29 -14.94 -18.22
N VAL A 618 -22.60 -15.76 -17.21
CA VAL A 618 -22.99 -17.15 -17.44
C VAL A 618 -24.49 -17.22 -17.71
N ILE A 619 -24.86 -17.89 -18.80
CA ILE A 619 -26.25 -18.20 -19.15
C ILE A 619 -26.44 -19.71 -19.27
N LYS A 620 -27.68 -20.15 -19.12
CA LYS A 620 -28.05 -21.56 -19.22
C LYS A 620 -28.83 -21.81 -20.50
N GLU A 621 -28.33 -22.71 -21.35
CA GLU A 621 -29.04 -23.19 -22.54
C GLU A 621 -29.06 -24.72 -22.55
N GLY A 622 -30.24 -25.29 -22.32
CA GLY A 622 -30.39 -26.73 -22.12
C GLY A 622 -29.76 -27.19 -20.79
N PRO A 623 -29.00 -28.31 -20.77
CA PRO A 623 -28.33 -28.78 -19.57
C PRO A 623 -27.01 -28.05 -19.27
N ASP A 624 -26.48 -27.28 -20.23
CA ASP A 624 -25.13 -26.73 -20.19
C ASP A 624 -25.10 -25.24 -19.77
N ASP A 625 -24.02 -24.87 -19.08
CA ASP A 625 -23.66 -23.48 -18.77
C ASP A 625 -22.75 -22.90 -19.86
N TRP A 626 -23.03 -21.67 -20.28
CA TRP A 626 -22.32 -20.96 -21.34
C TRP A 626 -21.86 -19.59 -20.86
N TYR A 627 -20.67 -19.16 -21.24
CA TYR A 627 -20.27 -17.76 -21.13
C TYR A 627 -20.79 -17.00 -22.35
N GLU A 628 -21.54 -15.93 -22.10
CA GLU A 628 -21.87 -14.95 -23.12
C GLU A 628 -20.70 -13.97 -23.26
N VAL A 629 -20.19 -13.85 -24.48
CA VAL A 629 -19.02 -13.05 -24.79
C VAL A 629 -19.34 -12.05 -25.89
N ARG A 630 -18.71 -10.88 -25.78
CA ARG A 630 -18.69 -9.87 -26.84
C ARG A 630 -17.24 -9.49 -27.11
N VAL A 631 -16.80 -9.78 -28.33
CA VAL A 631 -15.46 -9.46 -28.81
C VAL A 631 -15.56 -8.49 -29.98
N VAL A 632 -14.49 -7.77 -30.25
CA VAL A 632 -14.42 -6.86 -31.40
C VAL A 632 -13.97 -7.69 -32.62
N GLY A 633 -14.80 -7.78 -33.67
CA GLY A 633 -14.41 -8.37 -34.97
C GLY A 633 -13.58 -7.40 -35.81
N GLU A 634 -13.32 -7.73 -37.09
CA GLU A 634 -12.60 -6.81 -38.00
C GLU A 634 -13.36 -5.48 -38.20
N ASP A 635 -14.66 -5.56 -38.52
CA ASP A 635 -15.48 -4.37 -38.79
C ASP A 635 -16.64 -4.18 -37.79
N LEU A 636 -17.08 -5.26 -37.14
CA LEU A 636 -18.24 -5.27 -36.26
C LEU A 636 -18.00 -6.12 -35.01
N PRO A 637 -18.59 -5.74 -33.85
CA PRO A 637 -18.52 -6.56 -32.65
C PRO A 637 -19.23 -7.91 -32.88
N ILE A 638 -18.55 -9.00 -32.53
CA ILE A 638 -19.06 -10.36 -32.58
C ILE A 638 -19.53 -10.73 -31.18
N SER A 639 -20.77 -11.18 -31.06
CA SER A 639 -21.33 -11.70 -29.80
C SER A 639 -21.71 -13.16 -29.97
N GLY A 640 -21.49 -13.97 -28.94
CA GLY A 640 -21.83 -15.38 -28.98
C GLY A 640 -21.57 -16.07 -27.65
N LEU A 641 -21.69 -17.38 -27.67
CA LEU A 641 -21.61 -18.23 -26.49
C LEU A 641 -20.43 -19.20 -26.62
N ILE A 642 -19.67 -19.36 -25.54
CA ILE A 642 -18.68 -20.44 -25.40
C ILE A 642 -19.05 -21.32 -24.22
N LYS A 643 -18.97 -22.64 -24.42
CA LYS A 643 -19.39 -23.59 -23.39
C LYS A 643 -18.43 -23.51 -22.21
N LYS A 644 -18.96 -23.42 -20.98
CA LYS A 644 -18.13 -23.23 -19.78
C LYS A 644 -17.14 -24.38 -19.55
N SER A 645 -17.49 -25.60 -19.96
CA SER A 645 -16.59 -26.77 -19.87
C SER A 645 -15.45 -26.77 -20.90
N GLU A 646 -15.57 -25.99 -21.97
CA GLU A 646 -14.58 -25.89 -23.05
C GLU A 646 -13.78 -24.58 -22.96
N ALA A 647 -14.18 -23.68 -22.08
CA ALA A 647 -13.56 -22.39 -21.85
C ALA A 647 -12.15 -22.53 -21.25
N VAL A 648 -11.16 -21.90 -21.90
CA VAL A 648 -9.81 -21.77 -21.37
C VAL A 648 -9.76 -20.54 -20.47
N ILE A 649 -9.41 -20.73 -19.20
CA ILE A 649 -9.22 -19.63 -18.24
C ILE A 649 -7.73 -19.38 -18.07
N ILE A 650 -7.33 -18.13 -18.27
CA ILE A 650 -5.98 -17.62 -18.05
C ILE A 650 -6.00 -16.55 -16.95
N THR A 651 -4.83 -16.04 -16.58
CA THR A 651 -4.72 -15.00 -15.54
C THR A 651 -4.06 -13.71 -16.04
N GLN A 652 -4.08 -12.65 -15.23
CA GLN A 652 -3.31 -11.42 -15.45
C GLN A 652 -1.79 -11.66 -15.60
N HIS A 653 -1.30 -12.85 -15.21
CA HIS A 653 0.09 -13.23 -15.35
C HIS A 653 0.43 -13.79 -16.73
N ASP A 654 -0.55 -14.21 -17.53
CA ASP A 654 -0.36 -14.73 -18.89
C ASP A 654 -0.30 -13.58 -19.92
N TRP A 655 0.67 -12.66 -19.78
CA TRP A 655 0.74 -11.40 -20.55
C TRP A 655 0.63 -11.61 -22.06
N THR A 656 1.33 -12.59 -22.63
CA THR A 656 1.28 -12.88 -24.07
C THR A 656 -0.14 -13.22 -24.53
N LYS A 657 -0.88 -14.01 -23.75
CA LYS A 657 -2.28 -14.38 -24.03
C LYS A 657 -3.29 -13.26 -23.76
N LEU A 658 -2.87 -12.19 -23.07
CA LEU A 658 -3.65 -10.96 -22.88
C LEU A 658 -3.44 -9.96 -24.04
N GLY A 659 -2.60 -10.31 -25.02
CA GLY A 659 -2.28 -9.51 -26.19
C GLY A 659 -1.02 -8.65 -26.05
N PHE A 660 -0.18 -8.89 -25.04
CA PHE A 660 1.12 -8.23 -24.97
C PHE A 660 2.10 -8.84 -25.96
N HIS A 661 2.66 -7.99 -26.81
CA HIS A 661 3.54 -8.41 -27.90
C HIS A 661 4.86 -7.64 -27.88
N VAL A 662 5.94 -8.37 -28.06
CA VAL A 662 7.29 -7.81 -28.16
C VAL A 662 7.53 -7.29 -29.59
N VAL A 663 8.07 -6.07 -29.69
CA VAL A 663 8.61 -5.49 -30.93
C VAL A 663 10.07 -5.16 -30.66
N GLU A 664 10.99 -5.73 -31.43
CA GLU A 664 12.43 -5.51 -31.23
C GLU A 664 13.05 -4.80 -32.42
N GLU A 665 13.80 -3.73 -32.14
CA GLU A 665 14.77 -3.18 -33.06
C GLU A 665 15.95 -4.15 -33.15
N SER A 666 16.00 -4.92 -34.24
CA SER A 666 17.02 -5.95 -34.47
C SER A 666 18.20 -5.45 -35.31
N ASN A 667 18.10 -4.24 -35.87
CA ASN A 667 19.18 -3.62 -36.63
C ASN A 667 20.23 -3.03 -35.68
N ALA A 668 21.41 -3.66 -35.63
CA ALA A 668 22.54 -3.20 -34.82
C ALA A 668 23.08 -1.80 -35.22
N THR A 669 22.68 -1.29 -36.39
CA THR A 669 23.01 0.05 -36.89
C THR A 669 21.83 1.03 -36.88
N ALA A 670 20.71 0.67 -36.22
CA ALA A 670 19.55 1.53 -36.09
C ALA A 670 19.96 2.90 -35.55
N ASP A 671 19.48 3.96 -36.20
CA ASP A 671 19.76 5.36 -35.84
C ASP A 671 18.78 5.86 -34.75
N GLY A 672 18.03 4.96 -34.12
CA GLY A 672 17.02 5.27 -33.11
C GLY A 672 15.72 5.83 -33.69
N PHE A 673 15.59 5.88 -35.01
CA PHE A 673 14.31 6.03 -35.67
C PHE A 673 13.77 4.64 -36.02
N LEU A 674 12.46 4.50 -35.94
CA LEU A 674 11.74 3.31 -36.34
C LEU A 674 11.67 3.25 -37.87
N ASP A 675 12.02 2.08 -38.41
CA ASP A 675 11.81 1.71 -39.81
C ASP A 675 10.63 0.70 -39.90
N PRO A 676 9.39 1.14 -40.19
CA PRO A 676 8.21 0.28 -40.14
C PRO A 676 8.28 -0.93 -41.10
N GLU A 677 8.98 -0.78 -42.23
CA GLU A 677 9.15 -1.84 -43.23
C GLU A 677 10.01 -3.01 -42.73
N ASP A 678 10.84 -2.79 -41.71
CA ASP A 678 11.68 -3.84 -41.13
C ASP A 678 11.06 -4.44 -39.85
N MET A 679 9.83 -4.06 -39.52
CA MET A 679 9.11 -4.57 -38.34
C MET A 679 8.26 -5.83 -38.61
N PRO A 680 7.90 -6.61 -37.57
CA PRO A 680 6.99 -7.74 -37.69
C PRO A 680 5.61 -7.35 -38.28
N GLN A 681 4.95 -8.30 -38.95
CA GLN A 681 3.68 -8.06 -39.66
C GLN A 681 2.60 -7.45 -38.76
N PHE A 682 2.44 -7.93 -37.52
CA PHE A 682 1.41 -7.39 -36.61
C PHE A 682 1.63 -5.90 -36.30
N PHE A 683 2.87 -5.44 -36.30
CA PHE A 683 3.23 -4.04 -36.08
C PHE A 683 2.93 -3.23 -37.34
N LYS A 684 3.29 -3.73 -38.53
CA LYS A 684 2.94 -3.11 -39.82
C LYS A 684 1.43 -2.92 -39.97
N ASP A 685 0.65 -3.93 -39.61
CA ASP A 685 -0.81 -3.86 -39.67
C ASP A 685 -1.38 -2.80 -38.72
N LEU A 686 -0.79 -2.66 -37.52
CA LEU A 686 -1.16 -1.61 -36.57
C LEU A 686 -0.74 -0.23 -37.08
N PHE A 687 0.48 -0.09 -37.59
CA PHE A 687 1.01 1.15 -38.15
C PHE A 687 0.12 1.66 -39.29
N ASN A 688 -0.24 0.79 -40.24
CA ASN A 688 -1.16 1.11 -41.33
C ASN A 688 -2.58 1.45 -40.86
N LYS A 689 -3.01 0.93 -39.70
CA LYS A 689 -4.30 1.31 -39.09
C LYS A 689 -4.26 2.71 -38.49
N ILE A 690 -3.10 3.14 -37.99
CA ILE A 690 -2.90 4.46 -37.40
C ILE A 690 -2.67 5.51 -38.50
N ASP A 691 -1.90 5.20 -39.54
CA ASP A 691 -1.70 6.03 -40.74
C ASP A 691 -3.00 6.05 -41.59
N LYS A 692 -3.92 6.93 -41.22
CA LYS A 692 -5.25 7.03 -41.85
C LYS A 692 -5.17 7.61 -43.25
N ASN A 693 -4.18 8.44 -43.51
CA ASN A 693 -4.03 9.14 -44.78
C ASN A 693 -3.20 8.33 -45.80
N GLY A 694 -2.48 7.29 -45.36
CA GLY A 694 -1.74 6.35 -46.20
C GLY A 694 -0.48 6.95 -46.82
N ASN A 695 0.09 8.01 -46.24
CA ASN A 695 1.30 8.67 -46.75
C ASN A 695 2.59 7.96 -46.28
N GLY A 696 2.48 6.95 -45.43
CA GLY A 696 3.61 6.19 -44.88
C GLY A 696 4.27 6.86 -43.67
N ASP A 697 3.73 7.95 -43.16
CA ASP A 697 4.15 8.69 -41.96
C ASP A 697 2.97 8.83 -41.00
N VAL A 698 3.25 8.87 -39.69
CA VAL A 698 2.20 9.05 -38.67
C VAL A 698 2.34 10.41 -38.02
N ASP A 699 1.36 11.27 -38.22
CA ASP A 699 1.37 12.61 -37.64
C ASP A 699 0.78 12.65 -36.20
N PRO A 700 1.00 13.73 -35.44
CA PRO A 700 0.51 13.81 -34.06
C PRO A 700 -1.02 13.72 -33.93
N GLY A 701 -1.77 14.16 -34.94
CA GLY A 701 -3.23 14.05 -34.99
C GLY A 701 -3.71 12.62 -35.17
N GLU A 702 -3.05 11.85 -36.03
CA GLU A 702 -3.33 10.42 -36.22
C GLU A 702 -3.06 9.59 -34.96
N LEU A 703 -1.97 9.90 -34.25
CA LEU A 703 -1.66 9.28 -32.95
C LEU A 703 -2.72 9.62 -31.89
N ALA A 704 -3.17 10.88 -31.82
CA ALA A 704 -4.22 11.30 -30.89
C ALA A 704 -5.56 10.63 -31.20
N ASP A 705 -5.88 10.43 -32.48
CA ASP A 705 -7.05 9.68 -32.91
C ASP A 705 -6.96 8.19 -32.58
N ALA A 706 -5.79 7.58 -32.75
CA ALA A 706 -5.55 6.18 -32.38
C ALA A 706 -5.65 5.94 -30.87
N LEU A 707 -5.28 6.92 -30.05
CA LEU A 707 -5.47 6.86 -28.59
C LEU A 707 -6.96 6.85 -28.19
N LYS A 708 -7.81 7.57 -28.94
CA LYS A 708 -9.27 7.61 -28.71
C LYS A 708 -9.98 6.33 -29.16
N ASP A 709 -9.46 5.64 -30.16
CA ASP A 709 -9.99 4.36 -30.60
C ASP A 709 -9.58 3.23 -29.64
N ALA A 710 -10.53 2.74 -28.83
CA ALA A 710 -10.25 1.79 -27.77
C ALA A 710 -9.58 0.48 -28.25
N ASP A 711 -9.93 -0.02 -29.44
CA ASP A 711 -9.32 -1.23 -30.01
C ASP A 711 -7.87 -0.99 -30.45
N THR A 712 -7.63 0.10 -31.18
CA THR A 712 -6.29 0.50 -31.61
C THR A 712 -5.39 0.79 -30.40
N ARG A 713 -5.90 1.54 -29.42
CA ARG A 713 -5.21 1.82 -28.17
C ARG A 713 -4.87 0.56 -27.38
N ASP A 714 -5.80 -0.39 -27.23
CA ASP A 714 -5.54 -1.64 -26.51
C ASP A 714 -4.38 -2.41 -27.13
N ARG A 715 -4.35 -2.51 -28.47
CA ARG A 715 -3.26 -3.17 -29.21
C ARG A 715 -1.94 -2.40 -29.08
N TRP A 716 -1.99 -1.08 -29.23
CA TRP A 716 -0.82 -0.22 -29.24
C TRP A 716 -0.13 -0.15 -27.87
N SER A 717 -0.92 0.03 -26.81
CA SER A 717 -0.42 0.12 -25.44
C SER A 717 0.13 -1.21 -24.90
N LYS A 718 -0.21 -2.35 -25.51
CA LYS A 718 0.30 -3.68 -25.16
C LYS A 718 1.57 -4.08 -25.93
N LEU A 719 2.10 -3.20 -26.77
CA LEU A 719 3.43 -3.40 -27.34
C LEU A 719 4.51 -3.22 -26.27
N ILE A 720 5.51 -4.10 -26.28
CA ILE A 720 6.71 -4.02 -25.44
C ILE A 720 7.89 -3.85 -26.38
N ALA A 721 8.45 -2.66 -26.42
CA ALA A 721 9.44 -2.27 -27.40
C ALA A 721 10.85 -2.49 -26.89
N ARG A 722 11.74 -3.07 -27.70
CA ARG A 722 13.17 -3.13 -27.38
C ARG A 722 13.93 -2.26 -28.36
N HIS A 723 14.45 -1.13 -27.89
CA HIS A 723 15.23 -0.22 -28.71
C HIS A 723 16.31 0.50 -27.88
N PRO A 724 17.31 1.11 -28.53
CA PRO A 724 18.28 1.94 -27.82
C PRO A 724 17.60 3.13 -27.13
N THR A 725 18.01 3.43 -25.89
CA THR A 725 17.50 4.59 -25.14
C THR A 725 17.79 5.92 -25.87
N GLU A 726 16.86 6.87 -25.78
CA GLU A 726 17.02 8.22 -26.33
C GLU A 726 17.98 9.08 -25.50
N TRP A 727 18.18 8.75 -24.23
CA TRP A 727 18.91 9.55 -23.24
C TRP A 727 20.44 9.38 -23.24
N LYS A 728 20.98 8.64 -24.23
CA LYS A 728 22.40 8.25 -24.28
C LYS A 728 23.31 9.15 -25.11
N PHE A 729 22.90 9.52 -26.33
CA PHE A 729 23.83 10.10 -27.30
C PHE A 729 23.65 11.60 -27.44
N LYS A 730 24.75 12.35 -27.35
CA LYS A 730 24.81 13.79 -27.64
C LYS A 730 24.51 14.07 -29.11
N ALA A 731 24.10 15.31 -29.40
CA ALA A 731 23.60 15.74 -30.71
C ALA A 731 24.61 15.65 -31.87
N ASN A 732 25.91 15.52 -31.58
CA ASN A 732 26.96 15.34 -32.58
C ASN A 732 27.21 13.86 -32.95
N ASN A 733 26.54 12.93 -32.28
CA ASN A 733 26.63 11.51 -32.61
C ASN A 733 25.91 11.20 -33.94
N ALA A 734 26.44 10.24 -34.70
CA ALA A 734 25.88 9.83 -35.99
C ALA A 734 24.40 9.41 -35.92
N LYS A 735 23.92 8.92 -34.76
CA LYS A 735 22.50 8.65 -34.49
C LYS A 735 21.59 9.83 -34.87
N TRP A 736 22.03 11.05 -34.62
CA TRP A 736 21.24 12.26 -34.86
C TRP A 736 21.38 12.83 -36.28
N SER A 737 22.06 12.13 -37.20
CA SER A 737 22.26 12.63 -38.58
C SER A 737 20.95 12.81 -39.34
N ARG A 738 19.89 12.05 -39.00
CA ARG A 738 18.56 12.22 -39.60
C ARG A 738 17.88 13.51 -39.16
N LEU A 739 18.16 14.00 -37.95
CA LEU A 739 17.63 15.28 -37.44
C LEU A 739 18.12 16.46 -38.29
N ASP A 740 19.38 16.43 -38.74
CA ASP A 740 19.96 17.45 -39.62
C ASP A 740 19.20 17.56 -40.95
N LYS A 741 18.73 16.42 -41.47
CA LYS A 741 17.92 16.38 -42.69
C LYS A 741 16.49 16.85 -42.44
N ILE A 742 15.87 16.42 -41.34
CA ILE A 742 14.50 16.79 -40.97
C ILE A 742 14.37 18.32 -40.80
N LEU A 743 15.39 18.97 -40.22
CA LEU A 743 15.39 20.40 -39.93
C LEU A 743 16.32 21.21 -40.85
N GLU A 744 16.65 20.71 -42.05
CA GLU A 744 17.53 21.40 -43.00
C GLU A 744 16.99 22.79 -43.38
N ALA A 745 15.66 22.91 -43.52
CA ALA A 745 14.97 24.17 -43.79
C ALA A 745 14.74 25.05 -42.55
N ALA A 746 15.13 24.57 -41.36
CA ALA A 746 14.89 25.22 -40.07
C ALA A 746 16.18 25.28 -39.21
N PRO A 747 17.24 25.97 -39.68
CA PRO A 747 18.55 25.93 -39.05
C PRO A 747 18.60 26.51 -37.63
N LYS A 748 17.73 27.47 -37.29
CA LYS A 748 17.68 28.02 -35.93
C LYS A 748 17.03 27.04 -34.96
N SER A 749 15.97 26.36 -35.39
CA SER A 749 15.31 25.29 -34.64
C SER A 749 16.23 24.09 -34.46
N LEU A 750 16.98 23.71 -35.50
CA LEU A 750 17.99 22.66 -35.41
C LEU A 750 19.05 22.96 -34.35
N MET A 751 19.57 24.19 -34.31
CA MET A 751 20.53 24.59 -33.28
C MET A 751 19.95 24.50 -31.87
N HIS A 752 18.71 24.99 -31.68
CA HIS A 752 17.98 24.90 -30.42
C HIS A 752 17.81 23.44 -29.95
N GLU A 753 17.35 22.55 -30.83
CA GLU A 753 17.13 21.15 -30.49
C GLU A 753 18.44 20.41 -30.20
N LYS A 754 19.51 20.68 -30.95
CA LYS A 754 20.84 20.11 -30.65
C LYS A 754 21.37 20.54 -29.28
N GLU A 755 21.17 21.79 -28.89
CA GLU A 755 21.55 22.29 -27.57
C GLU A 755 20.77 21.57 -26.47
N ARG A 756 19.45 21.40 -26.64
CA ARG A 756 18.60 20.65 -25.69
C ARG A 756 19.01 19.18 -25.56
N ILE A 757 19.22 18.47 -26.68
CA ILE A 757 19.65 17.06 -26.70
C ILE A 757 20.93 16.90 -25.88
N ASN A 758 21.91 17.80 -26.05
CA ASN A 758 23.17 17.73 -25.32
C ASN A 758 23.00 17.85 -23.79
N ASN A 759 21.96 18.56 -23.35
CA ASN A 759 21.67 18.78 -21.93
C ASN A 759 20.71 17.74 -21.34
N TYR A 760 19.92 17.06 -22.17
CA TYR A 760 19.06 15.95 -21.73
C TYR A 760 19.81 14.63 -21.55
N VAL A 761 20.94 14.43 -22.22
CA VAL A 761 21.69 13.18 -22.10
C VAL A 761 22.24 13.00 -20.67
N PHE A 762 22.03 11.80 -20.12
CA PHE A 762 22.51 11.40 -18.80
C PHE A 762 22.89 9.91 -18.69
N TRP A 763 22.55 9.09 -19.69
CA TRP A 763 22.63 7.62 -19.58
C TRP A 763 24.03 7.07 -19.34
N GLU A 764 25.05 7.77 -19.85
CA GLU A 764 26.46 7.37 -19.74
C GLU A 764 27.13 7.91 -18.47
N GLU A 765 26.41 8.67 -17.64
CA GLU A 765 26.96 9.21 -16.40
C GLU A 765 27.21 8.09 -15.37
N PRO A 766 28.29 8.16 -14.56
CA PRO A 766 28.66 7.09 -13.63
C PRO A 766 27.55 6.64 -12.66
N PRO A 767 26.73 7.52 -12.07
CA PRO A 767 25.58 7.12 -11.24
C PRO A 767 24.62 6.18 -11.94
N ILE A 768 24.38 6.38 -13.24
CA ILE A 768 23.36 5.69 -14.02
C ILE A 768 23.91 4.36 -14.52
N LYS A 769 25.15 4.36 -15.03
CA LYS A 769 25.85 3.13 -15.42
C LYS A 769 26.02 2.13 -14.29
N ALA A 770 26.08 2.60 -13.04
CA ALA A 770 26.16 1.73 -11.88
C ALA A 770 24.88 0.93 -11.61
N VAL A 771 23.72 1.40 -12.12
CA VAL A 771 22.40 0.79 -11.86
C VAL A 771 21.72 0.24 -13.11
N VAL A 772 22.02 0.78 -14.29
CA VAL A 772 21.54 0.30 -15.60
C VAL A 772 22.75 0.03 -16.49
N ASN A 773 22.98 -1.24 -16.83
CA ASN A 773 24.17 -1.70 -17.55
C ASN A 773 23.94 -1.97 -19.05
N SER A 774 22.77 -1.59 -19.58
CA SER A 774 22.41 -1.72 -21.00
C SER A 774 21.85 -0.40 -21.53
N ASP A 775 22.12 -0.10 -22.79
CA ASP A 775 21.48 0.98 -23.55
C ASP A 775 20.37 0.46 -24.46
N LEU A 776 20.33 -0.85 -24.73
CA LEU A 776 19.22 -1.54 -25.37
C LEU A 776 18.29 -2.07 -24.28
N VAL A 777 17.16 -1.42 -24.08
CA VAL A 777 16.21 -1.69 -22.99
C VAL A 777 14.81 -1.97 -23.52
N TRP A 778 14.03 -2.68 -22.72
CA TRP A 778 12.64 -2.98 -22.99
C TRP A 778 11.76 -1.90 -22.39
N HIS A 779 10.91 -1.26 -23.18
CA HIS A 779 9.95 -0.27 -22.77
C HIS A 779 8.55 -0.88 -22.67
N PHE A 780 7.86 -0.55 -21.59
CA PHE A 780 6.45 -0.88 -21.40
C PHE A 780 5.63 0.40 -21.46
N HIS A 781 4.44 0.36 -22.05
CA HIS A 781 3.50 1.47 -21.90
C HIS A 781 3.14 1.63 -20.41
N PRO A 782 3.36 2.81 -19.79
CA PRO A 782 3.19 2.97 -18.34
C PRO A 782 1.79 2.62 -17.84
N ILE A 783 0.74 3.12 -18.52
CA ILE A 783 -0.65 2.86 -18.11
C ILE A 783 -1.07 1.41 -18.30
N ALA A 784 -0.75 0.75 -19.42
CA ALA A 784 -1.13 -0.65 -19.65
C ALA A 784 -0.43 -1.62 -18.68
N LEU A 785 0.86 -1.40 -18.37
CA LEU A 785 1.56 -2.19 -17.36
C LEU A 785 0.88 -2.06 -15.99
N LEU A 786 0.58 -0.82 -15.57
CA LEU A 786 -0.09 -0.56 -14.30
C LEU A 786 -1.50 -1.13 -14.26
N ASP A 787 -2.27 -1.01 -15.34
CA ASP A 787 -3.63 -1.56 -15.43
C ASP A 787 -3.61 -3.08 -15.27
N ASN A 788 -2.65 -3.78 -15.89
CA ASN A 788 -2.52 -5.23 -15.72
C ASN A 788 -2.18 -5.63 -14.27
N PHE A 789 -1.33 -4.88 -13.56
CA PHE A 789 -1.02 -5.14 -12.15
C PHE A 789 -2.15 -4.73 -11.19
N MET A 790 -2.83 -3.61 -11.44
CA MET A 790 -3.87 -3.05 -10.58
C MET A 790 -5.26 -3.61 -10.85
N SER A 791 -5.45 -4.33 -11.97
CA SER A 791 -6.74 -4.88 -12.34
C SER A 791 -7.26 -5.89 -11.30
N GLN A 792 -8.16 -5.43 -10.42
CA GLN A 792 -8.81 -6.28 -9.42
C GLN A 792 -9.94 -7.08 -10.09
N SER A 793 -9.94 -8.41 -9.92
CA SER A 793 -11.01 -9.31 -10.40
C SER A 793 -12.06 -9.67 -9.35
N VAL A 794 -11.83 -9.29 -8.11
CA VAL A 794 -12.60 -9.75 -6.96
C VAL A 794 -13.07 -8.56 -6.16
N TYR A 795 -14.31 -8.64 -5.68
CA TYR A 795 -14.92 -7.56 -4.90
C TYR A 795 -14.04 -7.16 -3.70
N ILE A 796 -13.47 -8.17 -3.03
CA ILE A 796 -12.40 -8.06 -2.04
C ILE A 796 -11.25 -8.97 -2.46
N ASP A 797 -10.03 -8.45 -2.51
CA ASP A 797 -8.81 -9.24 -2.63
C ASP A 797 -8.63 -10.10 -1.37
N VAL A 798 -8.86 -11.40 -1.53
CA VAL A 798 -8.91 -12.37 -0.43
C VAL A 798 -7.58 -12.43 0.33
N GLU A 799 -6.47 -12.61 -0.38
CA GLU A 799 -5.18 -12.84 0.28
C GLU A 799 -4.64 -11.54 0.87
N ARG A 800 -4.81 -10.41 0.16
CA ARG A 800 -4.38 -9.10 0.68
C ARG A 800 -5.18 -8.69 1.92
N PHE A 801 -6.50 -8.92 1.92
CA PHE A 801 -7.35 -8.65 3.07
C PHE A 801 -6.93 -9.49 4.29
N VAL A 802 -6.73 -10.80 4.11
CA VAL A 802 -6.31 -11.71 5.19
C VAL A 802 -4.93 -11.32 5.73
N ALA A 803 -3.99 -10.97 4.86
CA ALA A 803 -2.66 -10.53 5.26
C ALA A 803 -2.68 -9.24 6.09
N MET A 804 -3.37 -8.20 5.60
CA MET A 804 -3.49 -6.91 6.31
C MET A 804 -4.24 -7.06 7.64
N TYR A 805 -5.28 -7.89 7.69
CA TYR A 805 -5.95 -8.19 8.97
C TYR A 805 -5.01 -8.91 9.94
N ALA A 806 -4.25 -9.91 9.46
CA ALA A 806 -3.34 -10.67 10.31
C ALA A 806 -2.24 -9.78 10.93
N GLU A 807 -1.70 -8.84 10.17
CA GLU A 807 -0.74 -7.84 10.65
C GLU A 807 -1.35 -6.92 11.71
N GLN A 808 -2.58 -6.47 11.48
CA GLN A 808 -3.26 -5.54 12.38
C GLN A 808 -4.01 -6.22 13.52
N HIS A 809 -4.09 -7.56 13.59
CA HIS A 809 -4.96 -8.32 14.50
C HIS A 809 -4.81 -7.89 15.97
N VAL A 810 -3.58 -7.70 16.44
CA VAL A 810 -3.30 -7.27 17.83
C VAL A 810 -3.83 -5.86 18.10
N SER A 811 -3.87 -5.00 17.09
CA SER A 811 -4.43 -3.66 17.23
C SER A 811 -5.94 -3.69 17.48
N PHE A 812 -6.67 -4.72 17.03
CA PHE A 812 -8.12 -4.78 17.17
C PHE A 812 -8.54 -4.81 18.63
N GLN A 813 -7.86 -5.60 19.46
CA GLN A 813 -8.08 -5.66 20.91
C GLN A 813 -6.76 -6.01 21.61
N ALA A 814 -6.34 -5.19 22.58
CA ALA A 814 -5.14 -5.45 23.38
C ALA A 814 -5.22 -6.83 24.05
N GLU A 815 -4.07 -7.50 24.17
CA GLU A 815 -3.96 -8.84 24.77
C GLU A 815 -4.76 -9.94 24.05
N SER A 816 -5.16 -9.71 22.79
CA SER A 816 -5.76 -10.76 21.96
C SER A 816 -4.77 -11.92 21.77
N PRO A 817 -5.22 -13.18 21.86
CA PRO A 817 -4.42 -14.32 21.43
C PRO A 817 -3.93 -14.17 20.00
N ALA A 818 -2.77 -14.76 19.70
CA ALA A 818 -2.22 -14.76 18.36
C ALA A 818 -3.22 -15.33 17.35
N LEU A 819 -3.29 -14.73 16.15
CA LEU A 819 -4.19 -15.20 15.11
C LEU A 819 -3.72 -16.57 14.59
N SER A 820 -4.47 -17.62 14.93
CA SER A 820 -4.13 -19.00 14.56
C SER A 820 -4.18 -19.22 13.03
N ALA A 821 -3.52 -20.27 12.55
CA ALA A 821 -3.62 -20.67 11.14
C ALA A 821 -5.07 -20.97 10.72
N LYS A 822 -5.83 -21.60 11.62
CA LYS A 822 -7.24 -21.90 11.38
C LYS A 822 -8.10 -20.63 11.30
N SER A 823 -7.83 -19.64 12.15
CA SER A 823 -8.51 -18.33 12.06
C SER A 823 -8.20 -17.59 10.75
N LYS A 824 -6.98 -17.69 10.22
CA LYS A 824 -6.63 -17.14 8.91
C LYS A 824 -7.36 -17.87 7.77
N GLU A 825 -7.45 -19.19 7.85
CA GLU A 825 -8.21 -20.01 6.89
C GLU A 825 -9.71 -19.68 6.94
N ASN A 826 -10.29 -19.57 8.13
CA ASN A 826 -11.68 -19.19 8.31
C ASN A 826 -11.96 -17.81 7.70
N LEU A 827 -11.10 -16.81 8.00
CA LEU A 827 -11.23 -15.47 7.42
C LEU A 827 -11.15 -15.49 5.90
N ARG A 828 -10.21 -16.26 5.33
CA ARG A 828 -10.09 -16.46 3.88
C ARG A 828 -11.39 -17.01 3.28
N GLU A 829 -11.99 -18.03 3.90
CA GLU A 829 -13.25 -18.61 3.43
C GLU A 829 -14.43 -17.64 3.56
N ILE A 830 -14.47 -16.79 4.59
CA ILE A 830 -15.49 -15.74 4.71
C ILE A 830 -15.38 -14.75 3.54
N VAL A 831 -14.18 -14.23 3.26
CA VAL A 831 -13.98 -13.25 2.18
C VAL A 831 -14.32 -13.86 0.82
N LYS A 832 -13.90 -15.11 0.56
CA LYS A 832 -14.29 -15.87 -0.65
C LYS A 832 -15.81 -15.98 -0.79
N ASN A 833 -16.52 -16.35 0.28
CA ASN A 833 -17.97 -16.52 0.23
C ASN A 833 -18.72 -15.18 0.11
N ILE A 834 -18.16 -14.07 0.62
CA ILE A 834 -18.67 -12.72 0.35
C ILE A 834 -18.56 -12.40 -1.14
N ASN A 835 -17.40 -12.63 -1.75
CA ASN A 835 -17.19 -12.40 -3.18
C ASN A 835 -18.17 -13.23 -4.03
N ILE A 836 -18.34 -14.53 -3.70
CA ILE A 836 -19.29 -15.42 -4.37
C ILE A 836 -20.73 -14.89 -4.23
N TYR A 837 -21.12 -14.46 -3.03
CA TYR A 837 -22.47 -13.96 -2.77
C TYR A 837 -22.75 -12.65 -3.52
N VAL A 838 -21.82 -11.71 -3.51
CA VAL A 838 -21.89 -10.43 -4.23
C VAL A 838 -22.04 -10.66 -5.74
N ASP A 839 -21.19 -11.52 -6.30
CA ASP A 839 -21.21 -11.83 -7.74
C ASP A 839 -22.51 -12.53 -8.14
N LYS A 840 -22.89 -13.60 -7.41
CA LYS A 840 -24.08 -14.41 -7.71
C LYS A 840 -25.37 -13.60 -7.65
N ASN A 841 -25.49 -12.70 -6.67
CA ASN A 841 -26.72 -11.93 -6.46
C ASN A 841 -26.69 -10.54 -7.11
N ARG A 842 -25.58 -10.19 -7.79
CA ARG A 842 -25.34 -8.84 -8.35
C ARG A 842 -25.58 -7.74 -7.32
N GLU A 843 -25.16 -8.02 -6.08
CA GLU A 843 -25.44 -7.16 -4.94
C GLU A 843 -24.30 -6.17 -4.70
N ILE A 844 -24.61 -4.91 -4.37
CA ILE A 844 -23.58 -3.92 -4.03
C ILE A 844 -23.57 -3.74 -2.50
N LEU A 845 -22.47 -4.14 -1.87
CA LEU A 845 -22.21 -3.96 -0.44
C LEU A 845 -21.15 -2.88 -0.24
N THR A 846 -21.51 -1.77 0.39
CA THR A 846 -20.53 -0.70 0.61
C THR A 846 -19.39 -1.15 1.52
N ILE A 847 -18.24 -0.45 1.45
CA ILE A 847 -17.14 -0.61 2.41
C ILE A 847 -17.67 -0.54 3.84
N TYR A 848 -18.63 0.36 4.11
CA TYR A 848 -19.16 0.57 5.45
C TYR A 848 -20.01 -0.60 5.94
N GLU A 849 -20.84 -1.20 5.09
CA GLU A 849 -21.63 -2.38 5.42
C GLU A 849 -20.73 -3.59 5.66
N LEU A 850 -19.76 -3.82 4.77
CA LEU A 850 -18.76 -4.89 4.91
C LEU A 850 -17.96 -4.76 6.21
N SER A 851 -17.53 -3.53 6.55
CA SER A 851 -16.79 -3.24 7.77
C SER A 851 -17.53 -3.70 9.02
N TYR A 852 -18.84 -3.42 9.09
CA TYR A 852 -19.67 -3.82 10.22
C TYR A 852 -19.94 -5.34 10.24
N MET A 853 -20.11 -5.96 9.07
CA MET A 853 -20.26 -7.42 8.95
C MET A 853 -19.02 -8.17 9.46
N PHE A 854 -17.81 -7.76 9.04
CA PHE A 854 -16.57 -8.36 9.54
C PHE A 854 -16.35 -8.11 11.03
N ALA A 855 -16.68 -6.90 11.52
CA ALA A 855 -16.61 -6.58 12.94
C ALA A 855 -17.51 -7.49 13.79
N THR A 856 -18.73 -7.74 13.31
CA THR A 856 -19.67 -8.66 13.94
C THR A 856 -19.13 -10.08 13.91
N ALA A 857 -18.71 -10.57 12.74
CA ALA A 857 -18.17 -11.92 12.59
C ALA A 857 -16.95 -12.16 13.50
N ARG A 858 -16.07 -11.16 13.65
CA ARG A 858 -14.92 -11.24 14.56
C ARG A 858 -15.36 -11.41 16.01
N HIS A 859 -16.42 -10.72 16.41
CA HIS A 859 -16.90 -10.70 17.79
C HIS A 859 -17.73 -11.94 18.14
N GLU A 860 -18.74 -12.23 17.32
CA GLU A 860 -19.70 -13.31 17.57
C GLU A 860 -19.05 -14.67 17.37
N ALA A 861 -18.27 -14.86 16.29
CA ALA A 861 -17.65 -16.14 15.95
C ALA A 861 -16.26 -16.31 16.60
N TYR A 862 -16.07 -15.83 17.83
CA TYR A 862 -14.84 -16.08 18.59
C TYR A 862 -15.01 -17.28 19.53
N ASN A 863 -14.33 -18.38 19.22
CA ASN A 863 -14.26 -19.54 20.07
C ASN A 863 -13.15 -19.36 21.12
N TYR A 864 -13.56 -18.88 22.30
CA TYR A 864 -12.67 -18.61 23.42
C TYR A 864 -11.99 -19.87 24.00
N THR A 865 -12.56 -21.07 23.81
CA THR A 865 -12.01 -22.31 24.41
C THR A 865 -10.69 -22.75 23.76
N ILE A 866 -10.50 -22.40 22.49
CA ILE A 866 -9.30 -22.73 21.70
C ILE A 866 -8.68 -21.47 21.06
N ALA A 867 -9.13 -20.29 21.47
CA ALA A 867 -8.70 -19.00 20.95
C ALA A 867 -8.79 -18.87 19.40
N GLU A 868 -9.88 -19.38 18.81
CA GLU A 868 -10.10 -19.34 17.37
C GLU A 868 -11.08 -18.23 16.99
N TYR A 869 -10.60 -17.24 16.24
CA TYR A 869 -11.44 -16.21 15.61
C TYR A 869 -12.10 -16.72 14.33
N PHE A 870 -13.25 -16.15 14.02
CA PHE A 870 -14.06 -16.46 12.83
C PHE A 870 -14.48 -17.94 12.76
N SER A 871 -14.69 -18.58 13.90
CA SER A 871 -14.97 -20.00 14.00
C SER A 871 -16.32 -20.37 13.36
N ALA A 872 -16.38 -21.52 12.69
CA ALA A 872 -17.64 -22.12 12.27
C ALA A 872 -18.29 -22.94 13.42
N ALA A 873 -17.67 -23.00 14.60
CA ALA A 873 -18.20 -23.75 15.72
C ALA A 873 -19.58 -23.21 16.17
N PRO A 874 -20.52 -24.09 16.56
CA PRO A 874 -21.76 -23.66 17.20
C PRO A 874 -21.47 -23.04 18.59
N GLU A 875 -22.49 -22.42 19.17
CA GLU A 875 -22.45 -21.97 20.58
C GLU A 875 -22.01 -23.14 21.48
N ILE A 876 -21.04 -22.87 22.36
CA ILE A 876 -20.33 -23.88 23.16
C ILE A 876 -20.88 -23.88 24.58
N GLY A 877 -21.25 -25.06 25.05
CA GLY A 877 -21.66 -25.32 26.43
C GLY A 877 -22.06 -26.78 26.61
N PRO A 878 -22.18 -27.27 27.85
CA PRO A 878 -22.84 -28.54 28.11
C PRO A 878 -24.29 -28.47 27.63
N VAL A 879 -24.92 -29.61 27.31
CA VAL A 879 -26.31 -29.64 26.82
C VAL A 879 -27.25 -28.87 27.75
N SER A 880 -27.07 -29.00 29.06
CA SER A 880 -27.86 -28.30 30.09
C SER A 880 -27.73 -26.77 30.08
N TYR A 881 -26.64 -26.21 29.57
CA TYR A 881 -26.51 -24.76 29.42
C TYR A 881 -27.55 -24.19 28.44
N PHE A 882 -28.01 -25.00 27.48
CA PHE A 882 -29.00 -24.62 26.49
C PHE A 882 -30.45 -24.83 26.95
N ASP A 883 -30.66 -25.39 28.16
CA ASP A 883 -31.99 -25.55 28.73
C ASP A 883 -32.70 -24.21 28.89
N LYS A 884 -31.96 -23.10 29.05
CA LYS A 884 -32.52 -21.72 29.06
C LYS A 884 -33.25 -21.32 27.77
N TYR A 885 -33.06 -22.06 26.68
CA TYR A 885 -33.74 -21.88 25.39
C TYR A 885 -34.81 -22.95 25.14
N ASP A 886 -35.04 -23.85 26.10
CA ASP A 886 -35.90 -25.02 25.93
C ASP A 886 -37.32 -24.77 26.48
N PRO A 887 -38.38 -25.21 25.77
CA PRO A 887 -39.75 -25.00 26.22
C PRO A 887 -40.14 -25.86 27.43
N VAL A 888 -39.37 -26.92 27.72
CA VAL A 888 -39.64 -27.86 28.82
C VAL A 888 -38.55 -27.79 29.89
N LEU A 889 -37.27 -27.84 29.48
CA LEU A 889 -36.13 -27.95 30.41
C LEU A 889 -35.77 -26.63 31.10
N ALA A 890 -36.20 -25.48 30.57
CA ALA A 890 -35.90 -24.20 31.19
C ALA A 890 -36.50 -24.12 32.60
N THR A 891 -35.68 -23.72 33.58
CA THR A 891 -36.11 -23.62 34.99
C THR A 891 -37.12 -22.50 35.24
N SER A 892 -37.00 -21.38 34.52
CA SER A 892 -37.89 -20.21 34.63
C SER A 892 -39.09 -20.30 33.69
N ALA A 893 -40.29 -19.96 34.19
CA ALA A 893 -41.50 -19.85 33.37
C ALA A 893 -41.34 -18.85 32.22
N ALA A 894 -40.70 -17.70 32.49
CA ALA A 894 -40.43 -16.69 31.46
C ALA A 894 -39.50 -17.21 30.35
N HIS A 895 -38.56 -18.10 30.66
CA HIS A 895 -37.70 -18.72 29.65
C HIS A 895 -38.47 -19.73 28.81
N ARG A 896 -39.35 -20.55 29.41
CA ARG A 896 -40.22 -21.46 28.68
C ARG A 896 -41.17 -20.71 27.74
N GLU A 897 -41.81 -19.65 28.22
CA GLU A 897 -42.68 -18.79 27.41
C GLU A 897 -41.91 -18.13 26.26
N ARG A 898 -40.70 -17.62 26.52
CA ARG A 898 -39.83 -17.08 25.47
C ARG A 898 -39.44 -18.14 24.44
N ALA A 899 -39.13 -19.37 24.86
CA ALA A 899 -38.77 -20.47 23.97
C ALA A 899 -39.93 -20.81 23.03
N VAL A 900 -41.13 -20.97 23.58
CA VAL A 900 -42.36 -21.21 22.80
C VAL A 900 -42.65 -20.05 21.84
N GLY A 901 -42.54 -18.80 22.31
CA GLY A 901 -42.73 -17.61 21.47
C GLY A 901 -41.73 -17.49 20.32
N ASN A 902 -40.55 -18.12 20.43
CA ASN A 902 -39.54 -18.17 19.39
C ASN A 902 -39.54 -19.50 18.59
N GLY A 903 -40.61 -20.31 18.75
CA GLY A 903 -40.88 -21.50 17.94
C GLY A 903 -40.31 -22.80 18.48
N ASN A 904 -39.56 -22.78 19.59
CA ASN A 904 -39.12 -24.02 20.23
C ASN A 904 -40.31 -24.63 20.97
N THR A 905 -40.77 -25.82 20.56
CA THR A 905 -42.02 -26.44 21.06
C THR A 905 -41.83 -27.84 21.59
N ALA A 906 -40.67 -28.47 21.38
CA ALA A 906 -40.34 -29.78 21.90
C ALA A 906 -39.16 -29.72 22.89
N GLN A 907 -39.14 -30.65 23.85
CA GLN A 907 -37.98 -30.86 24.71
C GLN A 907 -36.75 -31.21 23.85
N GLY A 908 -35.63 -30.53 24.10
CA GLY A 908 -34.39 -30.63 23.34
C GLY A 908 -34.25 -29.59 22.22
N ASP A 909 -35.30 -28.83 21.90
CA ASP A 909 -35.23 -27.76 20.90
C ASP A 909 -34.23 -26.66 21.30
N GLY A 910 -34.03 -26.43 22.60
CA GLY A 910 -33.06 -25.46 23.09
C GLY A 910 -31.63 -25.74 22.62
N PHE A 911 -31.18 -27.00 22.77
CA PHE A 911 -29.87 -27.44 22.28
C PHE A 911 -29.84 -27.54 20.75
N LYS A 912 -30.93 -28.03 20.13
CA LYS A 912 -31.02 -28.23 18.69
C LYS A 912 -30.86 -26.93 17.91
N TYR A 913 -31.58 -25.87 18.31
CA TYR A 913 -31.62 -24.56 17.65
C TYR A 913 -30.75 -23.49 18.35
N ARG A 914 -29.64 -23.91 18.96
CA ARG A 914 -28.60 -23.03 19.51
C ARG A 914 -27.84 -22.25 18.43
N GLY A 915 -27.08 -21.23 18.82
CA GLY A 915 -26.37 -20.34 17.90
C GLY A 915 -25.41 -21.06 16.95
N ARG A 916 -25.49 -20.79 15.64
CA ARG A 916 -24.55 -21.27 14.61
C ARG A 916 -24.14 -20.19 13.61
N GLY A 917 -22.94 -20.34 13.05
CA GLY A 917 -22.41 -19.46 12.02
C GLY A 917 -21.98 -18.08 12.54
N LEU A 918 -21.63 -17.18 11.62
CA LEU A 918 -20.97 -15.89 11.91
C LEU A 918 -21.76 -14.90 12.79
N VAL A 919 -23.06 -15.14 12.96
CA VAL A 919 -23.98 -14.30 13.74
C VAL A 919 -24.72 -15.11 14.81
N HIS A 920 -24.31 -16.37 15.06
CA HIS A 920 -24.96 -17.28 15.99
C HIS A 920 -26.49 -17.34 15.81
N LEU A 921 -26.95 -17.72 14.60
CA LEU A 921 -28.39 -17.90 14.30
C LEU A 921 -29.03 -18.83 15.34
N THR A 922 -30.03 -18.33 16.06
CA THR A 922 -30.64 -18.99 17.23
C THR A 922 -32.16 -18.96 17.11
N TRP A 923 -32.83 -19.95 17.72
CA TRP A 923 -34.29 -20.18 17.75
C TRP A 923 -34.89 -20.79 16.48
N LYS A 924 -35.80 -21.76 16.66
CA LYS A 924 -36.43 -22.48 15.54
C LYS A 924 -37.08 -21.55 14.52
N ASN A 925 -37.72 -20.47 14.94
CA ASN A 925 -38.33 -19.51 14.02
C ASN A 925 -37.31 -18.87 13.07
N ASN A 926 -36.09 -18.55 13.53
CA ASN A 926 -35.09 -17.95 12.67
C ASN A 926 -34.46 -18.98 11.71
N TYR A 927 -34.28 -20.22 12.17
CA TYR A 927 -33.91 -21.34 11.30
C TYR A 927 -34.99 -21.60 10.23
N GLN A 928 -36.28 -21.49 10.58
CA GLN A 928 -37.39 -21.61 9.63
C GLN A 928 -37.38 -20.47 8.62
N LYS A 929 -37.22 -19.21 9.04
CA LYS A 929 -37.11 -18.07 8.10
C LYS A 929 -35.94 -18.24 7.14
N ALA A 930 -34.79 -18.73 7.62
CA ALA A 930 -33.63 -19.01 6.76
C ALA A 930 -33.93 -20.14 5.78
N LYS A 931 -34.64 -21.19 6.22
CA LYS A 931 -35.07 -22.29 5.34
C LYS A 931 -35.97 -21.79 4.22
N ASP A 932 -36.96 -20.97 4.58
CA ASP A 932 -37.93 -20.44 3.63
C ASP A 932 -37.25 -19.51 2.60
N TYR A 933 -36.24 -18.75 3.02
CA TYR A 933 -35.51 -17.83 2.15
C TYR A 933 -34.49 -18.53 1.23
N PHE A 934 -33.67 -19.44 1.77
CA PHE A 934 -32.58 -20.07 1.03
C PHE A 934 -32.95 -21.42 0.39
N GLY A 935 -34.10 -21.99 0.75
CA GLY A 935 -34.54 -23.32 0.27
C GLY A 935 -33.71 -24.49 0.82
N ILE A 936 -32.90 -24.26 1.87
CA ILE A 936 -32.05 -25.27 2.52
C ILE A 936 -32.71 -25.67 3.84
N ASP A 937 -32.76 -26.98 4.15
CA ASP A 937 -33.45 -27.45 5.35
C ASP A 937 -32.66 -27.24 6.66
N PHE A 938 -32.59 -25.99 7.11
CA PHE A 938 -31.95 -25.64 8.38
C PHE A 938 -32.77 -26.07 9.62
N VAL A 939 -34.02 -26.51 9.46
CA VAL A 939 -34.86 -26.92 10.60
C VAL A 939 -34.69 -28.41 10.91
N GLY A 940 -34.63 -29.23 9.86
CA GLY A 940 -34.26 -30.65 9.93
C GLY A 940 -32.78 -30.85 10.24
N SER A 941 -31.92 -30.07 9.59
CA SER A 941 -30.45 -30.14 9.66
C SER A 941 -29.83 -28.80 10.08
N PRO A 942 -29.97 -28.37 11.35
CA PRO A 942 -29.51 -27.06 11.80
C PRO A 942 -27.99 -26.84 11.69
N GLU A 943 -27.18 -27.90 11.70
CA GLU A 943 -25.74 -27.87 11.44
C GLU A 943 -25.34 -27.23 10.11
N GLU A 944 -26.21 -27.28 9.09
CA GLU A 944 -25.96 -26.65 7.79
C GLU A 944 -25.80 -25.13 7.89
N ALA A 945 -26.33 -24.49 8.94
CA ALA A 945 -26.19 -23.05 9.16
C ALA A 945 -24.77 -22.64 9.64
N ALA A 946 -23.90 -23.58 9.98
CA ALA A 946 -22.58 -23.29 10.57
C ALA A 946 -21.53 -22.90 9.51
N GLY A 947 -21.45 -23.64 8.40
CA GLY A 947 -20.42 -23.46 7.38
C GLY A 947 -20.53 -22.12 6.63
N PHE A 948 -19.38 -21.53 6.25
CA PHE A 948 -19.32 -20.19 5.63
C PHE A 948 -20.12 -20.04 4.34
N LYS A 949 -20.30 -21.13 3.58
CA LYS A 949 -21.15 -21.17 2.38
C LYS A 949 -22.59 -20.75 2.67
N ASN A 950 -23.11 -21.05 3.86
CA ASN A 950 -24.47 -20.73 4.28
C ASN A 950 -24.50 -19.58 5.30
N SER A 951 -23.53 -19.52 6.22
CA SER A 951 -23.51 -18.51 7.28
C SER A 951 -23.19 -17.10 6.78
N VAL A 952 -22.39 -16.95 5.70
CA VAL A 952 -22.16 -15.63 5.06
C VAL A 952 -23.45 -15.10 4.42
N PRO A 953 -24.16 -15.85 3.54
CA PRO A 953 -25.46 -15.41 3.04
C PRO A 953 -26.46 -15.09 4.15
N ILE A 954 -26.56 -15.93 5.18
CA ILE A 954 -27.47 -15.71 6.33
C ILE A 954 -27.14 -14.39 7.05
N MET A 955 -25.85 -14.09 7.27
CA MET A 955 -25.41 -12.84 7.87
C MET A 955 -25.81 -11.63 7.00
N ILE A 956 -25.49 -11.65 5.70
CA ILE A 956 -25.75 -10.52 4.79
C ILE A 956 -27.25 -10.27 4.68
N TRP A 957 -28.02 -11.29 4.35
CA TRP A 957 -29.48 -11.22 4.27
C TRP A 957 -30.11 -10.76 5.59
N GLY A 958 -29.71 -11.41 6.70
CA GLY A 958 -30.31 -11.16 8.00
C GLY A 958 -30.06 -9.75 8.51
N MET A 959 -28.86 -9.20 8.28
CA MET A 959 -28.54 -7.82 8.63
C MET A 959 -29.27 -6.81 7.73
N LYS A 960 -29.40 -7.09 6.43
CA LYS A 960 -30.07 -6.19 5.49
C LYS A 960 -31.57 -6.13 5.71
N GLU A 961 -32.20 -7.27 5.94
CA GLU A 961 -33.66 -7.35 6.11
C GLU A 961 -34.11 -7.25 7.57
N GLY A 962 -33.17 -7.19 8.51
CA GLY A 962 -33.45 -7.07 9.93
C GLY A 962 -34.08 -8.32 10.51
N ILE A 963 -33.68 -9.50 10.05
CA ILE A 963 -34.32 -10.78 10.39
C ILE A 963 -34.15 -11.13 11.87
N PHE A 964 -33.04 -10.70 12.48
CA PHE A 964 -32.67 -11.08 13.85
C PHE A 964 -33.43 -10.29 14.92
N THR A 965 -33.61 -8.97 14.72
CA THR A 965 -34.16 -8.04 15.72
C THR A 965 -35.20 -7.06 15.18
N ASN A 966 -35.60 -7.20 13.90
CA ASN A 966 -36.39 -6.23 13.12
C ASN A 966 -35.68 -4.90 12.82
N GLN A 967 -34.37 -4.82 13.05
CA GLN A 967 -33.55 -3.64 12.77
C GLN A 967 -32.65 -3.89 11.55
N LYS A 968 -32.73 -3.02 10.54
CA LYS A 968 -31.95 -3.15 9.31
C LYS A 968 -30.62 -2.42 9.41
N LEU A 969 -29.55 -3.00 8.86
CA LEU A 969 -28.23 -2.37 8.81
C LEU A 969 -28.27 -1.01 8.08
N GLY A 970 -29.03 -0.92 6.99
CA GLY A 970 -29.22 0.31 6.21
C GLY A 970 -29.79 1.50 6.99
N THR A 971 -30.44 1.25 8.14
CA THR A 971 -30.92 2.32 9.03
C THR A 971 -29.79 3.04 9.76
N TYR A 972 -28.68 2.34 10.03
CA TYR A 972 -27.55 2.85 10.81
C TYR A 972 -26.33 3.14 9.95
N VAL A 973 -26.13 2.34 8.90
CA VAL A 973 -24.99 2.42 7.98
C VAL A 973 -25.52 2.52 6.56
N ASN A 974 -25.37 3.68 5.94
CA ASN A 974 -25.81 3.99 4.57
C ASN A 974 -24.96 5.11 3.95
N ASN A 975 -25.31 5.56 2.74
CA ASN A 975 -24.58 6.59 1.99
C ASN A 975 -24.39 7.93 2.74
N THR A 976 -25.18 8.20 3.78
CA THR A 976 -25.16 9.48 4.52
C THR A 976 -24.84 9.32 6.01
N THR A 977 -24.93 8.10 6.55
CA THR A 977 -24.85 7.83 7.99
C THR A 977 -23.92 6.65 8.24
N LYS A 978 -22.96 6.81 9.17
CA LYS A 978 -22.01 5.77 9.59
C LYS A 978 -22.07 5.56 11.10
N ASP A 979 -23.19 5.04 11.59
CA ASP A 979 -23.42 4.76 13.02
C ASP A 979 -23.16 3.28 13.36
N TYR A 980 -21.88 2.91 13.49
CA TYR A 980 -21.51 1.54 13.86
C TYR A 980 -21.92 1.15 15.28
N GLN A 981 -22.09 2.12 16.19
CA GLN A 981 -22.53 1.81 17.55
C GLN A 981 -24.04 1.49 17.58
N GLY A 982 -24.84 2.30 16.89
CA GLY A 982 -26.28 2.05 16.74
C GLY A 982 -26.56 0.76 15.98
N ALA A 983 -25.72 0.42 14.99
CA ALA A 983 -25.82 -0.81 14.22
C ALA A 983 -25.79 -2.08 15.09
N ARG A 984 -25.31 -2.03 16.35
CA ARG A 984 -25.38 -3.17 17.28
C ARG A 984 -26.77 -3.79 17.34
N LYS A 985 -27.79 -2.93 17.32
CA LYS A 985 -29.23 -3.26 17.36
C LYS A 985 -29.68 -4.24 16.27
N VAL A 986 -28.93 -4.35 15.17
CA VAL A 986 -29.20 -5.28 14.07
C VAL A 986 -29.03 -6.74 14.48
N ILE A 987 -28.09 -7.02 15.40
CA ILE A 987 -27.74 -8.37 15.84
C ILE A 987 -28.21 -8.63 17.27
N ASN A 988 -27.95 -7.70 18.17
CA ASN A 988 -28.31 -7.80 19.58
C ASN A 988 -28.59 -6.39 20.16
N GLY A 989 -28.87 -6.24 21.45
CA GLY A 989 -29.22 -4.94 22.05
C GLY A 989 -28.19 -3.82 21.88
N SER A 990 -27.39 -3.55 22.90
CA SER A 990 -26.37 -2.47 22.90
C SER A 990 -25.08 -2.90 23.61
N ASP A 991 -24.94 -4.20 23.82
CA ASP A 991 -23.77 -4.86 24.37
C ASP A 991 -22.56 -4.66 23.45
N GLN A 992 -21.40 -4.36 24.04
CA GLN A 992 -20.12 -4.25 23.32
C GLN A 992 -20.12 -3.29 22.11
N LYS A 993 -21.12 -2.41 21.98
CA LYS A 993 -21.32 -1.53 20.81
C LYS A 993 -20.10 -0.67 20.47
N VAL A 994 -19.41 -0.15 21.49
CA VAL A 994 -18.20 0.68 21.33
C VAL A 994 -17.04 -0.17 20.81
N LEU A 995 -16.88 -1.38 21.35
CA LEU A 995 -15.83 -2.30 20.98
C LEU A 995 -16.00 -2.79 19.54
N ILE A 996 -17.20 -3.25 19.18
CA ILE A 996 -17.51 -3.71 17.82
C ILE A 996 -17.39 -2.56 16.81
N ALA A 997 -17.86 -1.35 17.15
CA ALA A 997 -17.66 -0.18 16.31
C ALA A 997 -16.17 0.13 16.08
N SER A 998 -15.33 -0.04 17.10
CA SER A 998 -13.87 0.12 16.94
C SER A 998 -13.25 -0.92 16.00
N TYR A 999 -13.80 -2.14 15.95
CA TYR A 999 -13.39 -3.15 14.98
C TYR A 999 -13.81 -2.75 13.57
N ALA A 1000 -15.05 -2.25 13.40
CA ALA A 1000 -15.57 -1.81 12.11
C ALA A 1000 -14.69 -0.71 11.49
N THR A 1001 -14.27 0.29 12.27
CA THR A 1001 -13.36 1.34 11.79
C THR A 1001 -12.01 0.80 11.29
N LYS A 1002 -11.48 -0.26 11.91
CA LYS A 1002 -10.23 -0.90 11.46
C LYS A 1002 -10.43 -1.74 10.21
N PHE A 1003 -11.53 -2.49 10.13
CA PHE A 1003 -11.90 -3.19 8.90
C PHE A 1003 -12.15 -2.24 7.73
N GLU A 1004 -12.70 -1.04 7.98
CA GLU A 1004 -12.87 0.00 6.96
C GLU A 1004 -11.53 0.36 6.30
N ALA A 1005 -10.48 0.58 7.09
CA ALA A 1005 -9.14 0.90 6.58
C ALA A 1005 -8.57 -0.25 5.74
N ILE A 1006 -8.75 -1.50 6.17
CA ILE A 1006 -8.31 -2.68 5.41
C ILE A 1006 -9.08 -2.76 4.09
N LEU A 1007 -10.41 -2.66 4.12
CA LEU A 1007 -11.25 -2.77 2.92
C LEU A 1007 -10.95 -1.69 1.88
N ARG A 1008 -10.65 -0.46 2.31
CA ARG A 1008 -10.22 0.62 1.38
C ARG A 1008 -8.95 0.25 0.61
N ALA A 1009 -8.07 -0.53 1.20
CA ALA A 1009 -6.82 -0.95 0.56
C ALA A 1009 -6.96 -2.24 -0.26
N THR A 1010 -7.97 -3.07 0.04
CA THR A 1010 -8.04 -4.45 -0.48
C THR A 1010 -9.34 -4.78 -1.19
N SER A 1011 -10.19 -3.82 -1.53
CA SER A 1011 -11.48 -4.08 -2.18
C SER A 1011 -11.86 -3.00 -3.19
N VAL A 1012 -12.71 -3.37 -4.16
CA VAL A 1012 -13.39 -2.44 -5.08
C VAL A 1012 -14.79 -2.04 -4.57
N ALA A 1013 -15.13 -2.41 -3.34
CA ALA A 1013 -16.43 -2.04 -2.76
C ALA A 1013 -16.58 -0.51 -2.73
N PRO A 1014 -17.73 0.04 -3.15
CA PRO A 1014 -17.89 1.48 -3.18
C PRO A 1014 -18.18 2.02 -1.77
N GLU A 1015 -17.91 3.30 -1.54
CA GLU A 1015 -18.33 3.97 -0.30
C GLU A 1015 -19.83 4.31 -0.30
N THR A 1016 -20.42 4.42 -1.48
CA THR A 1016 -21.83 4.75 -1.67
C THR A 1016 -22.45 3.76 -2.65
N ARG A 1017 -23.67 3.31 -2.35
CA ARG A 1017 -24.51 2.62 -3.33
C ARG A 1017 -24.98 3.54 -4.43
#